data_AF-A0A521AVY9-F1
#
_entry.id   AF-A0A521AVY9-F1
#
_cell.length_a   1.000
_cell.length_b   1.000
_cell.length_c   1.000
_cell.angle_alpha   90.00
_cell.angle_beta   90.00
_cell.angle_gamma   90.00
#
_symmetry.space_group_name_H-M   'P 1'
#
loop_
_entity.id
_entity.type
_entity.pdbx_description
1 polymer ?
#
loop_
_entity_poly.entity_id
_entity_poly.type
_entity_poly.pdbx_seq_one_letter_code
_entity_poly.pdbx_strand_id
1 'polypeptide(L)'
;MHYHEAANFLFDLRRFSVKPGTERVEALLDRLGNPESDLPCVQVAGSNGKGSTSRMVESVLREAGLSVGLYTSPHLSALAERIRVDGRPMTDAAVVDFVEEVKPWLVERAAGGEPLTFFEVITAMALHDFARRDVDVVVLEVGLGGEYDATSAVDPIATAVTNVSLEHTAVLGDTIAEIARTKSRIASADSPMVTACSGEALRVVREVAGEAGAPVTRVAGPGSDADVDDAGDDDAGENGGENDDAGSDPAIAASYGGRVSATDAAVTFAGESAGTYRIPLVGEHQATNAAVATALARRTLEAVGGGDGDGGEDGPSEAFERALADGLARATWPGRFEVVETDPLTVLDGAHNPAACGTLAETLAEYDYADLHLVYAAMHDKDHAGAVAALPTVESAIACRPALDRAEDPAVLAAALRSADVAEVTEGDDVADAVAAAIGRADEDDCVLVAGSLFAVAEARAALYRTVTPTSVDGPADAARALERGGVPPAGVNRTRDGVDHRVRTLRLRGDRARRVAATLRTVGGEAAVGGVGADGRGSDVDGGGSVGGELSPVTLAGSLAEFRELCERLEVGGDGLAGVAADLRTSLGIDGNEEKEPDPVDDYPWSDGTAVMGILNVTPDSFHDGGRHEGLSDAIAGAERMVEAGVDVIDVGGESTRPGAERVPADEEIARVVPTIEAVREVPAVADGNVLVSVDTRKPAVAEAALEAGADVINDVTGLEDPRMREVVADAECPVVVMHSVDAPVDPENDPEYDDVVADVIADLRERLALAEVAGIDRDRVIVDPGLGFGKSAGENFELLGRIDEFTALGCPVLVGHSYKSLYDAVGLGPEDREHATVAATAVAAERGADVVRVHDVAENRAAVDVVAAATDPEHGE
;
A
#
# COMPACT_ATOMS: atom_id res chain seq x y z
N MET A 1 -14.74 -23.93 4.15
CA MET A 1 -15.51 -22.72 3.82
C MET A 1 -14.67 -21.94 2.82
N HIS A 2 -15.26 -21.16 1.92
CA HIS A 2 -14.52 -20.25 1.04
C HIS A 2 -14.51 -18.83 1.62
N TYR A 3 -13.53 -18.00 1.23
CA TYR A 3 -13.41 -16.61 1.72
C TYR A 3 -14.71 -15.82 1.61
N HIS A 4 -15.38 -15.86 0.45
CA HIS A 4 -16.64 -15.14 0.28
C HIS A 4 -17.74 -15.57 1.26
N GLU A 5 -17.78 -16.83 1.69
CA GLU A 5 -18.74 -17.31 2.69
C GLU A 5 -18.41 -16.77 4.09
N ALA A 6 -17.11 -16.66 4.40
CA ALA A 6 -16.60 -16.10 5.65
C ALA A 6 -16.86 -14.58 5.71
N ALA A 7 -16.47 -13.84 4.68
CA ALA A 7 -16.70 -12.42 4.54
C ALA A 7 -18.20 -12.07 4.57
N ASN A 8 -19.05 -12.78 3.81
CA ASN A 8 -20.51 -12.61 3.87
C ASN A 8 -21.05 -12.79 5.29
N PHE A 9 -20.58 -13.80 6.02
CA PHE A 9 -20.99 -14.04 7.41
C PHE A 9 -20.60 -12.88 8.33
N LEU A 10 -19.38 -12.35 8.19
CA LEU A 10 -18.91 -11.21 8.96
C LEU A 10 -19.74 -9.97 8.66
N PHE A 11 -19.93 -9.61 7.40
CA PHE A 11 -20.72 -8.43 7.03
C PHE A 11 -22.19 -8.53 7.46
N ASP A 12 -22.76 -9.73 7.48
CA ASP A 12 -24.11 -9.99 8.01
C ASP A 12 -24.28 -9.56 9.47
N LEU A 13 -23.19 -9.49 10.26
CA LEU A 13 -23.21 -9.03 11.64
C LEU A 13 -23.50 -7.53 11.77
N ARG A 14 -23.37 -6.74 10.69
CA ARG A 14 -23.70 -5.30 10.67
C ARG A 14 -25.17 -5.01 10.96
N ARG A 15 -26.05 -6.01 10.83
CA ARG A 15 -27.48 -5.89 11.18
C ARG A 15 -27.72 -5.73 12.70
N PHE A 16 -26.74 -6.08 13.53
CA PHE A 16 -26.86 -5.99 14.97
C PHE A 16 -26.49 -4.60 15.47
N SER A 17 -27.34 -4.02 16.32
CA SER A 17 -27.11 -2.69 16.90
C SER A 17 -26.02 -2.71 17.96
N VAL A 18 -25.17 -1.68 17.95
CA VAL A 18 -24.15 -1.46 18.98
C VAL A 18 -24.83 -1.20 20.33
N LYS A 19 -24.38 -1.90 21.37
CA LYS A 19 -24.70 -1.58 22.76
C LYS A 19 -23.39 -1.16 23.44
N PRO A 20 -23.35 -0.10 24.27
CA PRO A 20 -22.14 0.24 25.00
C PRO A 20 -21.63 -0.93 25.86
N GLY A 21 -20.30 -1.08 25.98
CA GLY A 21 -19.64 -2.09 26.81
C GLY A 21 -18.74 -3.06 26.03
N THR A 22 -17.66 -3.52 26.68
CA THR A 22 -16.64 -4.44 26.14
C THR A 22 -16.95 -5.92 26.45
N GLU A 23 -17.96 -6.22 27.28
CA GLU A 23 -18.17 -7.56 27.83
C GLU A 23 -18.47 -8.62 26.77
N ARG A 24 -18.97 -8.20 25.61
CA ARG A 24 -19.27 -9.10 24.48
C ARG A 24 -18.01 -9.51 23.72
N VAL A 25 -17.10 -8.56 23.47
CA VAL A 25 -15.83 -8.85 22.79
C VAL A 25 -14.91 -9.63 23.75
N GLU A 26 -14.86 -9.27 25.03
CA GLU A 26 -14.15 -10.03 26.08
C GLU A 26 -14.59 -11.49 26.12
N ALA A 27 -15.91 -11.76 26.01
CA ALA A 27 -16.39 -13.14 26.01
C ALA A 27 -16.04 -13.93 24.74
N LEU A 28 -15.76 -13.26 23.62
CA LEU A 28 -15.22 -13.90 22.42
C LEU A 28 -13.70 -14.13 22.56
N LEU A 29 -12.98 -13.17 23.15
CA LEU A 29 -11.56 -13.31 23.46
C LEU A 29 -11.29 -14.47 24.43
N ASP A 30 -12.08 -14.61 25.50
CA ASP A 30 -12.02 -15.75 26.42
C ASP A 30 -12.23 -17.09 25.69
N ARG A 31 -13.14 -17.11 24.71
CA ARG A 31 -13.38 -18.30 23.88
C ARG A 31 -12.17 -18.63 22.98
N LEU A 32 -11.43 -17.62 22.53
CA LEU A 32 -10.22 -17.73 21.71
C LEU A 32 -8.96 -17.98 22.53
N GLY A 33 -9.07 -18.09 23.86
CA GLY A 33 -7.94 -18.34 24.74
C GLY A 33 -7.26 -17.09 25.30
N ASN A 34 -7.92 -15.94 25.23
CA ASN A 34 -7.42 -14.62 25.66
C ASN A 34 -6.14 -14.19 24.92
N PRO A 35 -6.13 -14.18 23.57
CA PRO A 35 -4.93 -13.84 22.78
C PRO A 35 -4.36 -12.46 23.10
N GLU A 36 -5.20 -11.52 23.52
CA GLU A 36 -4.83 -10.16 23.92
C GLU A 36 -3.99 -10.09 25.19
N SER A 37 -4.00 -11.12 26.03
CA SER A 37 -3.29 -11.11 27.31
C SER A 37 -1.76 -11.16 27.15
N ASP A 38 -1.28 -11.67 26.02
CA ASP A 38 0.15 -11.81 25.71
C ASP A 38 0.64 -10.75 24.69
N LEU A 39 -0.25 -9.85 24.23
CA LEU A 39 0.06 -8.86 23.20
C LEU A 39 0.29 -7.46 23.80
N PRO A 40 1.49 -6.87 23.65
CA PRO A 40 1.71 -5.46 23.99
C PRO A 40 0.88 -4.57 23.04
N CYS A 41 -0.16 -3.93 23.56
CA CYS A 41 -1.08 -3.14 22.76
C CYS A 41 -0.85 -1.63 22.93
N VAL A 42 -0.94 -0.88 21.84
CA VAL A 42 -0.90 0.58 21.78
C VAL A 42 -2.24 1.05 21.23
N GLN A 43 -2.91 2.00 21.88
CA GLN A 43 -4.20 2.50 21.41
C GLN A 43 -4.14 3.95 20.94
N VAL A 44 -4.75 4.23 19.78
CA VAL A 44 -4.80 5.57 19.18
C VAL A 44 -6.26 6.02 19.02
N ALA A 45 -6.67 6.98 19.85
CA ALA A 45 -7.96 7.67 19.77
C ALA A 45 -7.82 9.10 19.24
N GLY A 46 -8.97 9.70 18.95
CA GLY A 46 -9.07 11.07 18.46
C GLY A 46 -10.28 11.30 17.57
N SER A 47 -10.60 12.57 17.28
CA SER A 47 -11.59 12.90 16.25
C SER A 47 -10.98 12.64 14.87
N ASN A 48 -9.92 13.36 14.51
CA ASN A 48 -9.20 13.21 13.23
C ASN A 48 -7.78 12.66 13.41
N GLY A 49 -7.13 12.19 12.35
CA GLY A 49 -5.70 11.84 12.36
C GLY A 49 -5.35 10.49 12.99
N LYS A 50 -6.33 9.72 13.48
CA LYS A 50 -6.11 8.39 14.09
C LYS A 50 -5.38 7.43 13.14
N GLY A 51 -5.98 7.09 11.99
CA GLY A 51 -5.35 6.21 10.99
C GLY A 51 -3.96 6.66 10.53
N SER A 52 -3.76 7.95 10.23
CA SER A 52 -2.44 8.48 9.84
C SER A 52 -1.41 8.33 10.97
N THR A 53 -1.80 8.63 12.21
CA THR A 53 -0.93 8.45 13.38
C THR A 53 -0.61 6.97 13.60
N SER A 54 -1.60 6.08 13.56
CA SER A 54 -1.42 4.64 13.72
C SER A 54 -0.47 4.07 12.65
N ARG A 55 -0.63 4.49 11.39
CA ARG A 55 0.26 4.08 10.30
C ARG A 55 1.70 4.57 10.50
N MET A 56 1.89 5.81 10.92
CA MET A 56 3.24 6.33 11.22
C MET A 56 3.88 5.61 12.41
N VAL A 57 3.12 5.34 13.48
CA VAL A 57 3.61 4.57 14.63
C VAL A 57 4.03 3.17 14.20
N GLU A 58 3.18 2.46 13.43
CA GLU A 58 3.52 1.13 12.92
C GLU A 58 4.78 1.17 12.05
N SER A 59 4.88 2.12 11.13
CA SER A 59 6.05 2.26 10.25
C SER A 59 7.33 2.46 11.05
N VAL A 60 7.32 3.38 12.04
CA VAL A 60 8.50 3.68 12.86
C VAL A 60 8.91 2.50 13.73
N LEU A 61 7.95 1.80 14.34
CA LEU A 61 8.23 0.62 15.16
C LEU A 61 8.78 -0.54 14.31
N ARG A 62 8.27 -0.72 13.09
CA ARG A 62 8.77 -1.71 12.14
C ARG A 62 10.20 -1.40 11.68
N GLU A 63 10.50 -0.15 11.34
CA GLU A 63 11.87 0.26 11.01
C GLU A 63 12.82 0.21 12.23
N ALA A 64 12.28 0.23 13.46
CA ALA A 64 13.03 -0.01 14.68
C ALA A 64 13.33 -1.51 14.92
N GLY A 65 12.87 -2.40 14.04
CA GLY A 65 13.15 -3.83 14.06
C GLY A 65 12.14 -4.68 14.83
N LEU A 66 10.96 -4.14 15.14
CA LEU A 66 9.86 -4.91 15.71
C LEU A 66 8.96 -5.48 14.61
N SER A 67 8.38 -6.66 14.84
CA SER A 67 7.20 -7.10 14.10
C SER A 67 5.95 -6.43 14.69
N VAL A 68 5.17 -5.76 13.83
CA VAL A 68 4.09 -4.87 14.27
C VAL A 68 2.75 -5.27 13.65
N GLY A 69 1.77 -5.54 14.52
CA GLY A 69 0.36 -5.62 14.13
C GLY A 69 -0.28 -4.22 14.04
N LEU A 70 -1.08 -3.95 13.01
CA LEU A 70 -1.83 -2.71 12.84
C LEU A 70 -3.30 -3.00 12.57
N TYR A 71 -4.16 -2.45 13.42
CA TYR A 71 -5.61 -2.51 13.26
C TYR A 71 -6.18 -1.12 12.93
N THR A 72 -6.86 -0.98 11.79
CA THR A 72 -7.41 0.31 11.30
C THR A 72 -8.83 0.21 10.78
N SER A 73 -9.53 1.35 10.71
CA SER A 73 -10.88 1.41 10.15
C SER A 73 -11.29 2.78 9.57
N PRO A 74 -12.17 2.81 8.55
CA PRO A 74 -12.64 1.69 7.74
C PRO A 74 -11.56 1.20 6.75
N HIS A 75 -11.88 0.19 5.93
CA HIS A 75 -11.07 -0.20 4.76
C HIS A 75 -11.54 0.54 3.50
N LEU A 76 -10.71 0.54 2.46
CA LEU A 76 -11.06 1.02 1.13
C LEU A 76 -11.61 -0.12 0.25
N SER A 77 -10.82 -1.17 -0.02
CA SER A 77 -11.15 -2.16 -1.06
C SER A 77 -11.40 -3.57 -0.54
N ALA A 78 -10.78 -3.96 0.57
CA ALA A 78 -10.89 -5.30 1.15
C ALA A 78 -10.95 -5.31 2.69
N LEU A 79 -11.69 -6.26 3.26
CA LEU A 79 -11.79 -6.50 4.71
C LEU A 79 -10.41 -6.68 5.34
N ALA A 80 -9.55 -7.42 4.66
CA ALA A 80 -8.17 -7.73 5.02
C ALA A 80 -7.31 -6.50 5.32
N GLU A 81 -7.58 -5.35 4.67
CA GLU A 81 -6.81 -4.11 4.89
C GLU A 81 -6.87 -3.58 6.33
N ARG A 82 -7.88 -4.00 7.09
CA ARG A 82 -8.07 -3.58 8.49
C ARG A 82 -7.06 -4.19 9.43
N ILE A 83 -6.47 -5.32 9.08
CA ILE A 83 -5.58 -6.11 9.93
C ILE A 83 -4.31 -6.32 9.14
N ARG A 84 -3.23 -5.65 9.55
CA ARG A 84 -1.94 -5.75 8.89
C ARG A 84 -0.87 -6.23 9.86
N VAL A 85 0.06 -7.04 9.38
CA VAL A 85 1.32 -7.33 10.10
C VAL A 85 2.45 -6.94 9.17
N ASP A 86 3.36 -6.11 9.67
CA ASP A 86 4.53 -5.63 8.94
C ASP A 86 4.17 -5.03 7.57
N GLY A 87 3.16 -4.16 7.58
CA GLY A 87 2.59 -3.50 6.39
C GLY A 87 1.65 -4.38 5.54
N ARG A 88 1.64 -5.70 5.71
CA ARG A 88 0.91 -6.66 4.85
C ARG A 88 -0.48 -6.99 5.38
N PRO A 89 -1.54 -6.96 4.56
CA PRO A 89 -2.89 -7.31 4.99
C PRO A 89 -3.00 -8.80 5.40
N MET A 90 -3.98 -9.10 6.26
CA MET A 90 -4.35 -10.45 6.65
C MET A 90 -4.82 -11.26 5.43
N THR A 91 -4.42 -12.53 5.32
CA THR A 91 -4.79 -13.37 4.19
C THR A 91 -6.27 -13.80 4.24
N ASP A 92 -6.89 -13.96 3.07
CA ASP A 92 -8.23 -14.54 2.89
C ASP A 92 -8.32 -15.90 3.59
N ALA A 93 -7.26 -16.71 3.52
CA ALA A 93 -7.16 -17.99 4.22
C ALA A 93 -7.28 -17.83 5.75
N ALA A 94 -6.56 -16.87 6.35
CA ALA A 94 -6.63 -16.64 7.80
C ALA A 94 -8.03 -16.13 8.23
N VAL A 95 -8.70 -15.32 7.40
CA VAL A 95 -10.09 -14.90 7.65
C VAL A 95 -11.03 -16.11 7.64
N VAL A 96 -10.85 -17.04 6.70
CA VAL A 96 -11.64 -18.28 6.64
C VAL A 96 -11.45 -19.11 7.89
N ASP A 97 -10.20 -19.35 8.30
CA ASP A 97 -9.86 -20.18 9.44
C ASP A 97 -10.46 -19.62 10.74
N PHE A 98 -10.34 -18.30 10.95
CA PHE A 98 -10.97 -17.62 12.10
C PHE A 98 -12.49 -17.82 12.09
N VAL A 99 -13.15 -17.55 10.96
CA VAL A 99 -14.61 -17.66 10.88
C VAL A 99 -15.08 -19.10 11.07
N GLU A 100 -14.36 -20.09 10.54
CA GLU A 100 -14.67 -21.52 10.77
C GLU A 100 -14.63 -21.87 12.26
N GLU A 101 -13.67 -21.34 13.00
CA GLU A 101 -13.55 -21.55 14.45
C GLU A 101 -14.69 -20.91 15.25
N VAL A 102 -14.98 -19.62 15.00
CA VAL A 102 -15.86 -18.84 15.89
C VAL A 102 -17.34 -18.90 15.50
N LYS A 103 -17.65 -19.15 14.22
CA LYS A 103 -19.03 -19.10 13.69
C LYS A 103 -20.03 -19.97 14.45
N PRO A 104 -19.73 -21.24 14.81
CA PRO A 104 -20.67 -22.06 15.57
C PRO A 104 -21.07 -21.42 16.91
N TRP A 105 -20.10 -20.84 17.61
CA TRP A 105 -20.32 -20.18 18.90
C TRP A 105 -21.10 -18.86 18.74
N LEU A 106 -20.74 -18.05 17.75
CA LEU A 106 -21.46 -16.80 17.44
C LEU A 106 -22.94 -17.06 17.09
N VAL A 107 -23.22 -18.12 16.33
CA VAL A 107 -24.59 -18.53 15.98
C VAL A 107 -25.38 -18.97 17.21
N GLU A 108 -24.79 -19.79 18.08
CA GLU A 108 -25.45 -20.23 19.31
C GLU A 108 -25.73 -19.05 20.25
N ARG A 109 -24.78 -18.12 20.38
CA ARG A 109 -24.93 -16.92 21.19
C ARG A 109 -26.00 -15.96 20.66
N ALA A 110 -26.03 -15.75 19.34
CA ALA A 110 -27.07 -14.98 18.67
C ALA A 110 -28.47 -15.62 18.85
N ALA A 111 -28.57 -16.95 18.77
CA ALA A 111 -29.80 -17.69 19.06
C ALA A 111 -30.23 -17.54 20.53
N GLY A 112 -29.28 -17.37 21.44
CA GLY A 112 -29.50 -17.01 22.85
C GLY A 112 -29.93 -15.57 23.10
N GLY A 113 -29.95 -14.70 22.08
CA GLY A 113 -30.32 -13.28 22.19
C GLY A 113 -29.18 -12.33 22.52
N GLU A 114 -27.93 -12.80 22.45
CA GLU A 114 -26.71 -12.03 22.73
C GLU A 114 -25.76 -12.01 21.50
N PRO A 115 -26.20 -11.49 20.35
CA PRO A 115 -25.32 -11.42 19.18
C PRO A 115 -24.17 -10.43 19.41
N LEU A 116 -23.03 -10.71 18.78
CA LEU A 116 -21.93 -9.76 18.63
C LEU A 116 -22.13 -8.94 17.34
N THR A 117 -21.62 -7.73 17.36
CA THR A 117 -21.56 -6.81 16.22
C THR A 117 -20.38 -7.12 15.31
N PHE A 118 -20.40 -6.57 14.10
CA PHE A 118 -19.29 -6.64 13.16
C PHE A 118 -17.96 -6.16 13.78
N PHE A 119 -17.95 -4.98 14.39
CA PHE A 119 -16.72 -4.41 14.96
C PHE A 119 -16.14 -5.25 16.11
N GLU A 120 -16.98 -5.83 16.97
CA GLU A 120 -16.53 -6.71 18.06
C GLU A 120 -15.86 -7.98 17.51
N VAL A 121 -16.45 -8.62 16.50
CA VAL A 121 -15.88 -9.84 15.92
C VAL A 121 -14.60 -9.56 15.13
N ILE A 122 -14.55 -8.46 14.37
CA ILE A 122 -13.35 -8.07 13.62
C ILE A 122 -12.20 -7.67 14.56
N THR A 123 -12.48 -7.00 15.67
CA THR A 123 -11.43 -6.66 16.66
C THR A 123 -10.86 -7.92 17.31
N ALA A 124 -11.69 -8.88 17.68
CA ALA A 124 -11.23 -10.17 18.18
C ALA A 124 -10.45 -10.98 17.12
N MET A 125 -10.87 -10.89 15.85
CA MET A 125 -10.14 -11.48 14.72
C MET A 125 -8.73 -10.89 14.59
N ALA A 126 -8.60 -9.57 14.70
CA ALA A 126 -7.30 -8.89 14.66
C ALA A 126 -6.39 -9.37 15.78
N LEU A 127 -6.85 -9.34 17.04
CA LEU A 127 -6.07 -9.78 18.20
C LEU A 127 -5.68 -11.26 18.11
N HIS A 128 -6.58 -12.10 17.61
CA HIS A 128 -6.29 -13.52 17.38
C HIS A 128 -5.20 -13.72 16.31
N ASP A 129 -5.26 -12.98 15.20
CA ASP A 129 -4.29 -13.08 14.12
C ASP A 129 -2.90 -12.53 14.53
N PHE A 130 -2.87 -11.42 15.28
CA PHE A 130 -1.63 -10.87 15.82
C PHE A 130 -0.93 -11.83 16.78
N ALA A 131 -1.69 -12.49 17.68
CA ALA A 131 -1.14 -13.52 18.56
C ALA A 131 -0.68 -14.75 17.78
N ARG A 132 -1.39 -15.14 16.71
CA ARG A 132 -1.00 -16.25 15.83
C ARG A 132 0.32 -15.99 15.10
N ARG A 133 0.56 -14.73 14.72
CA ARG A 133 1.76 -14.27 14.02
C ARG A 133 2.91 -13.86 14.95
N ASP A 134 2.73 -13.97 16.27
CA ASP A 134 3.76 -13.69 17.29
C ASP A 134 4.38 -12.28 17.15
N VAL A 135 3.53 -11.27 16.92
CA VAL A 135 3.99 -9.88 16.76
C VAL A 135 4.52 -9.32 18.07
N ASP A 136 5.54 -8.47 18.00
CA ASP A 136 6.14 -7.83 19.19
C ASP A 136 5.22 -6.78 19.82
N VAL A 137 4.43 -6.09 18.99
CA VAL A 137 3.53 -5.02 19.43
C VAL A 137 2.36 -4.82 18.47
N VAL A 138 1.21 -4.39 19.00
CA VAL A 138 -0.01 -4.11 18.22
C VAL A 138 -0.40 -2.65 18.34
N VAL A 139 -0.61 -1.96 17.22
CA VAL A 139 -1.18 -0.61 17.14
C VAL A 139 -2.67 -0.70 16.77
N LEU A 140 -3.53 -0.30 17.71
CA LEU A 140 -4.99 -0.33 17.58
C LEU A 140 -5.54 1.08 17.35
N GLU A 141 -6.06 1.36 16.16
CA GLU A 141 -6.92 2.52 15.93
C GLU A 141 -8.28 2.30 16.61
N VAL A 142 -8.65 3.22 17.49
CA VAL A 142 -9.97 3.23 18.12
C VAL A 142 -11.04 3.61 17.09
N GLY A 143 -12.07 2.79 16.95
CA GLY A 143 -13.15 3.00 15.97
C GLY A 143 -14.01 4.22 16.29
N LEU A 144 -14.69 4.21 17.45
CA LEU A 144 -15.54 5.32 17.88
C LEU A 144 -15.44 5.57 19.39
N GLY A 145 -15.15 6.82 19.76
CA GLY A 145 -15.04 7.21 21.17
C GLY A 145 -13.72 6.71 21.77
N GLY A 146 -13.80 5.71 22.65
CA GLY A 146 -12.69 5.18 23.43
C GLY A 146 -13.20 4.15 24.44
N GLU A 147 -13.79 4.62 25.54
CA GLU A 147 -14.23 3.78 26.68
C GLU A 147 -14.99 2.48 26.33
N TYR A 148 -15.91 2.54 25.36
CA TYR A 148 -16.78 1.41 25.00
C TYR A 148 -16.50 0.88 23.60
N ASP A 149 -15.39 1.27 23.00
CA ASP A 149 -14.96 0.71 21.72
C ASP A 149 -14.48 -0.72 21.93
N ALA A 150 -14.66 -1.59 20.93
CA ALA A 150 -14.23 -2.99 21.02
C ALA A 150 -12.72 -3.13 21.23
N THR A 151 -11.93 -2.15 20.76
CA THR A 151 -10.48 -2.11 20.96
C THR A 151 -10.08 -1.90 22.41
N SER A 152 -10.98 -1.42 23.28
CA SER A 152 -10.74 -1.20 24.73
C SER A 152 -10.88 -2.46 25.58
N ALA A 153 -10.96 -3.64 24.95
CA ALA A 153 -10.91 -4.93 25.62
C ALA A 153 -9.47 -5.41 25.90
N VAL A 154 -8.47 -4.54 25.76
CA VAL A 154 -7.05 -4.82 25.98
C VAL A 154 -6.52 -3.95 27.13
N ASP A 155 -5.34 -4.29 27.67
CA ASP A 155 -4.60 -3.44 28.59
C ASP A 155 -3.42 -2.78 27.84
N PRO A 156 -3.55 -1.51 27.42
CA PRO A 156 -2.55 -0.89 26.55
C PRO A 156 -1.29 -0.50 27.32
N ILE A 157 -0.12 -0.77 26.73
CA ILE A 157 1.18 -0.33 27.25
C ILE A 157 1.49 1.14 26.93
N ALA A 158 0.79 1.72 25.95
CA ALA A 158 0.86 3.13 25.61
C ALA A 158 -0.43 3.57 24.90
N THR A 159 -0.82 4.83 25.06
CA THR A 159 -2.06 5.36 24.49
C THR A 159 -1.84 6.74 23.87
N ALA A 160 -2.68 7.12 22.91
CA ALA A 160 -2.68 8.45 22.35
C ALA A 160 -4.08 9.00 22.12
N VAL A 161 -4.26 10.30 22.39
CA VAL A 161 -5.42 11.08 21.94
C VAL A 161 -4.90 12.18 21.03
N THR A 162 -5.03 11.99 19.72
CA THR A 162 -4.49 12.90 18.69
C THR A 162 -5.07 14.31 18.83
N ASN A 163 -6.38 14.48 18.61
CA ASN A 163 -7.12 15.73 18.78
C ASN A 163 -8.59 15.46 19.15
N VAL A 164 -9.30 16.52 19.56
CA VAL A 164 -10.74 16.48 19.85
C VAL A 164 -11.44 17.65 19.14
N SER A 165 -12.43 17.30 18.33
CA SER A 165 -13.36 18.23 17.68
C SER A 165 -14.81 17.74 17.86
N LEU A 166 -15.78 18.62 17.58
CA LEU A 166 -17.20 18.26 17.57
C LEU A 166 -17.49 17.31 16.40
N GLU A 167 -17.56 16.02 16.71
CA GLU A 167 -17.84 14.95 15.75
C GLU A 167 -18.66 13.85 16.44
N HIS A 168 -19.54 13.18 15.68
CA HIS A 168 -20.43 12.15 16.21
C HIS A 168 -21.24 12.61 17.44
N THR A 169 -21.73 13.85 17.41
CA THR A 169 -22.38 14.47 18.57
C THR A 169 -23.62 13.72 19.04
N ALA A 170 -24.30 13.03 18.11
CA ALA A 170 -25.42 12.14 18.41
C ALA A 170 -25.04 10.92 19.30
N VAL A 171 -23.75 10.59 19.42
CA VAL A 171 -23.24 9.42 20.14
C VAL A 171 -22.30 9.81 21.28
N LEU A 172 -21.37 10.75 21.05
CA LEU A 172 -20.28 11.06 21.98
C LEU A 172 -20.55 12.27 22.89
N GLY A 173 -21.59 13.06 22.61
CA GLY A 173 -21.93 14.28 23.34
C GLY A 173 -21.89 15.54 22.48
N ASP A 174 -22.50 16.60 22.98
CA ASP A 174 -22.67 17.87 22.25
C ASP A 174 -21.54 18.87 22.57
N THR A 175 -20.57 18.48 23.39
CA THR A 175 -19.48 19.36 23.85
C THR A 175 -18.09 18.73 23.69
N ILE A 176 -17.06 19.57 23.54
CA ILE A 176 -15.66 19.14 23.49
C ILE A 176 -15.27 18.35 24.75
N ALA A 177 -15.74 18.78 25.93
CA ALA A 177 -15.44 18.11 27.19
C ALA A 177 -16.00 16.67 27.27
N GLU A 178 -17.25 16.44 26.82
CA GLU A 178 -17.86 15.10 26.81
C GLU A 178 -17.13 14.15 25.85
N ILE A 179 -16.80 14.65 24.65
CA ILE A 179 -16.07 13.89 23.63
C ILE A 179 -14.65 13.58 24.12
N ALA A 180 -13.94 14.56 24.68
CA ALA A 180 -12.60 14.39 25.24
C ALA A 180 -12.59 13.36 26.37
N ARG A 181 -13.58 13.40 27.27
CA ARG A 181 -13.67 12.44 28.39
C ARG A 181 -13.83 11.01 27.89
N THR A 182 -14.72 10.80 26.91
CA THR A 182 -14.96 9.46 26.33
C THR A 182 -13.71 8.91 25.62
N LYS A 183 -12.99 9.77 24.89
CA LYS A 183 -11.76 9.40 24.17
C LYS A 183 -10.60 9.10 25.12
N SER A 184 -10.48 9.86 26.21
CA SER A 184 -9.35 9.73 27.16
C SER A 184 -9.47 8.53 28.09
N ARG A 185 -10.64 7.89 28.17
CA ARG A 185 -10.86 6.68 28.98
C ARG A 185 -10.17 5.42 28.46
N ILE A 186 -9.41 5.53 27.36
CA ILE A 186 -8.44 4.51 26.96
C ILE A 186 -7.20 4.49 27.88
N ALA A 187 -7.00 5.52 28.73
CA ALA A 187 -5.88 5.59 29.66
C ALA A 187 -5.84 4.35 30.58
N SER A 188 -4.67 3.72 30.67
CA SER A 188 -4.39 2.64 31.62
C SER A 188 -3.38 3.08 32.68
N ALA A 189 -3.42 2.46 33.85
CA ALA A 189 -2.56 2.81 34.98
C ALA A 189 -1.08 2.59 34.62
N ASP A 190 -0.21 3.52 35.02
CA ASP A 190 1.24 3.52 34.78
C ASP A 190 1.64 3.51 33.28
N SER A 191 0.68 3.52 32.35
CA SER A 191 0.92 3.48 30.91
C SER A 191 0.91 4.90 30.32
N PRO A 192 1.94 5.30 29.55
CA PRO A 192 2.03 6.66 29.01
C PRO A 192 0.88 7.00 28.07
N MET A 193 0.40 8.24 28.17
CA MET A 193 -0.58 8.83 27.26
C MET A 193 0.03 10.00 26.50
N VAL A 194 0.04 9.95 25.17
CA VAL A 194 0.46 11.06 24.30
C VAL A 194 -0.76 11.87 23.85
N THR A 195 -0.67 13.20 23.82
CA THR A 195 -1.76 14.02 23.27
C THR A 195 -1.29 15.31 22.62
N ALA A 196 -1.92 15.66 21.49
CA ALA A 196 -1.82 17.00 20.88
C ALA A 196 -3.05 17.89 21.18
N CYS A 197 -3.90 17.49 22.13
CA CYS A 197 -5.05 18.30 22.53
C CYS A 197 -4.59 19.64 23.11
N SER A 198 -5.43 20.66 22.95
CA SER A 198 -5.24 21.99 23.50
C SER A 198 -6.51 22.47 24.22
N GLY A 199 -6.39 23.57 24.97
CA GLY A 199 -7.53 24.22 25.64
C GLY A 199 -8.34 23.29 26.55
N GLU A 200 -9.66 23.31 26.41
CA GLU A 200 -10.59 22.51 27.21
C GLU A 200 -10.37 20.99 27.06
N ALA A 201 -10.08 20.52 25.85
CA ALA A 201 -9.82 19.10 25.61
C ALA A 201 -8.60 18.62 26.39
N LEU A 202 -7.50 19.40 26.40
CA LEU A 202 -6.29 19.05 27.14
C LEU A 202 -6.53 18.98 28.66
N ARG A 203 -7.33 19.91 29.21
CA ARG A 203 -7.70 19.87 30.64
C ARG A 203 -8.43 18.57 30.98
N VAL A 204 -9.38 18.15 30.15
CA VAL A 204 -10.13 16.90 30.35
C VAL A 204 -9.24 15.66 30.17
N VAL A 205 -8.36 15.65 29.17
CA VAL A 205 -7.41 14.55 28.97
C VAL A 205 -6.52 14.38 30.20
N ARG A 206 -5.96 15.46 30.74
CA ARG A 206 -5.13 15.44 31.96
C ARG A 206 -5.92 14.99 33.19
N GLU A 207 -7.17 15.42 33.34
CA GLU A 207 -8.06 14.98 34.41
C GLU A 207 -8.27 13.46 34.36
N VAL A 208 -8.70 12.93 33.20
CA VAL A 208 -8.99 11.49 33.04
C VAL A 208 -7.73 10.62 33.15
N ALA A 209 -6.62 11.06 32.55
CA ALA A 209 -5.34 10.35 32.68
C ALA A 209 -4.85 10.35 34.12
N GLY A 210 -4.98 11.47 34.85
CA GLY A 210 -4.66 11.56 36.27
C GLY A 210 -5.53 10.65 37.15
N GLU A 211 -6.83 10.51 36.84
CA GLU A 211 -7.73 9.55 37.49
C GLU A 211 -7.30 8.10 37.27
N ALA A 212 -6.79 7.77 36.08
CA ALA A 212 -6.26 6.45 35.73
C ALA A 212 -4.84 6.19 36.27
N GLY A 213 -4.08 7.24 36.63
CA GLY A 213 -2.66 7.14 36.97
C GLY A 213 -1.73 7.03 35.75
N ALA A 214 -2.17 7.54 34.59
CA ALA A 214 -1.43 7.52 33.33
C ALA A 214 -0.59 8.80 33.17
N PRO A 215 0.75 8.72 33.01
CA PRO A 215 1.58 9.89 32.76
C PRO A 215 1.30 10.49 31.37
N VAL A 216 1.05 11.80 31.31
CA VAL A 216 0.68 12.50 30.06
C VAL A 216 1.88 13.19 29.44
N THR A 217 2.21 12.81 28.21
CA THR A 217 3.16 13.51 27.33
C THR A 217 2.40 14.41 26.37
N ARG A 218 2.61 15.74 26.46
CA ARG A 218 2.01 16.70 25.52
C ARG A 218 2.91 16.87 24.30
N VAL A 219 2.31 16.90 23.12
CA VAL A 219 2.94 17.41 21.90
C VAL A 219 2.21 18.67 21.43
N ALA A 220 2.92 19.51 20.69
CA ALA A 220 2.40 20.76 20.14
C ALA A 220 2.51 20.73 18.61
N GLY A 221 1.38 20.97 17.94
CA GLY A 221 1.35 21.15 16.48
C GLY A 221 1.65 22.58 16.05
N PRO A 222 1.79 22.83 14.74
CA PRO A 222 1.88 24.18 14.21
C PRO A 222 0.70 25.05 14.66
N GLY A 223 0.97 26.33 14.97
CA GLY A 223 -0.05 27.27 15.43
C GLY A 223 -0.63 27.02 16.82
N SER A 224 -0.20 25.96 17.54
CA SER A 224 -0.60 25.77 18.93
C SER A 224 0.21 26.71 19.84
N ASP A 225 -0.48 27.65 20.50
CA ASP A 225 0.16 28.57 21.44
C ASP A 225 0.86 27.77 22.56
N ALA A 226 2.18 27.92 22.65
CA ALA A 226 2.97 27.41 23.78
C ALA A 226 2.55 28.09 25.11
N ASP A 227 1.95 29.28 25.03
CA ASP A 227 1.72 30.22 26.13
C ASP A 227 0.26 30.34 26.59
N VAL A 228 -0.59 29.32 26.45
CA VAL A 228 -1.90 29.36 27.15
C VAL A 228 -1.69 29.02 28.62
N ASP A 229 -1.06 29.96 29.32
CA ASP A 229 -1.19 30.14 30.76
C ASP A 229 -2.69 30.23 31.09
N ASP A 230 -3.12 29.39 32.02
CA ASP A 230 -4.45 29.37 32.61
C ASP A 230 -4.68 30.66 33.42
N ALA A 231 -4.90 31.77 32.73
CA ALA A 231 -5.36 33.00 33.34
C ALA A 231 -6.89 32.96 33.49
N GLY A 232 -7.37 32.21 34.49
CA GLY A 232 -8.58 32.56 35.21
C GLY A 232 -9.50 31.42 35.66
N ASP A 233 -9.34 30.99 36.92
CA ASP A 233 -10.41 31.15 37.92
C ASP A 233 -9.80 31.12 39.35
N ASP A 234 -9.60 32.31 39.93
CA ASP A 234 -9.36 32.47 41.37
C ASP A 234 -10.69 32.22 42.11
N ASP A 235 -10.95 31.00 42.55
CA ASP A 235 -11.73 30.80 43.78
C ASP A 235 -11.10 29.75 44.69
N ALA A 236 -10.83 30.22 45.91
CA ALA A 236 -9.92 29.61 46.86
C ALA A 236 -10.48 28.34 47.51
N GLY A 237 -9.66 27.30 47.54
CA GLY A 237 -9.82 26.14 48.41
C GLY A 237 -8.46 25.60 48.84
N GLU A 238 -7.91 26.17 49.92
CA GLU A 238 -6.69 25.66 50.57
C GLU A 238 -6.86 24.17 50.96
N ASN A 239 -6.13 23.29 50.28
CA ASN A 239 -5.55 22.08 50.86
C ASN A 239 -4.38 21.62 49.98
N GLY A 240 -3.17 21.78 50.50
CA GLY A 240 -1.93 21.39 49.83
C GLY A 240 -1.82 19.89 49.62
N GLY A 241 -1.53 19.54 48.37
CA GLY A 241 -0.87 18.32 47.94
C GLY A 241 0.07 18.70 46.79
N GLU A 242 1.34 18.38 46.93
CA GLU A 242 2.38 18.60 45.92
C GLU A 242 2.00 17.85 44.63
N ASN A 243 1.70 18.57 43.55
CA ASN A 243 1.69 18.09 42.17
C ASN A 243 2.03 19.30 41.28
N ASP A 244 3.31 19.66 41.28
CA ASP A 244 3.90 20.60 40.33
C ASP A 244 4.02 19.89 38.97
N ASP A 245 3.01 20.04 38.10
CA ASP A 245 3.18 19.86 36.64
C ASP A 245 2.25 20.80 35.83
N ALA A 246 1.88 21.92 36.43
CA ALA A 246 1.22 23.02 35.76
C ALA A 246 2.29 23.82 34.98
N GLY A 247 2.57 23.41 33.73
CA GLY A 247 3.38 24.19 32.79
C GLY A 247 4.55 23.47 32.11
N SER A 248 4.52 22.14 31.92
CA SER A 248 5.56 21.48 31.14
C SER A 248 5.49 21.85 29.66
N ASP A 249 6.64 22.29 29.12
CA ASP A 249 6.87 22.46 27.69
C ASP A 249 6.46 21.17 26.94
N PRO A 250 5.93 21.28 25.71
CA PRO A 250 5.63 20.09 24.92
C PRO A 250 6.90 19.26 24.71
N ALA A 251 6.79 17.93 24.84
CA ALA A 251 7.91 17.02 24.60
C ALA A 251 8.41 17.12 23.15
N ILE A 252 7.47 17.32 22.21
CA ILE A 252 7.75 17.60 20.82
C ILE A 252 6.90 18.80 20.38
N ALA A 253 7.55 19.83 19.84
CA ALA A 253 6.91 20.90 19.11
C ALA A 253 7.17 20.73 17.61
N ALA A 254 6.10 20.51 16.85
CA ALA A 254 6.15 20.33 15.41
C ALA A 254 5.90 21.64 14.66
N SER A 255 6.69 21.85 13.62
CA SER A 255 6.43 22.86 12.59
C SER A 255 6.30 22.19 11.23
N TYR A 256 5.37 22.69 10.42
CA TYR A 256 5.19 22.24 9.04
C TYR A 256 6.11 23.03 8.11
N GLY A 257 6.94 22.32 7.35
CA GLY A 257 7.91 22.87 6.40
C GLY A 257 7.35 23.08 4.99
N GLY A 258 6.09 22.68 4.74
CA GLY A 258 5.48 22.69 3.41
C GLY A 258 5.81 21.44 2.59
N ARG A 259 5.19 21.35 1.41
CA ARG A 259 5.50 20.34 0.40
C ARG A 259 6.97 20.37 -0.02
N VAL A 260 7.52 19.18 -0.19
CA VAL A 260 8.84 18.95 -0.81
C VAL A 260 8.74 18.19 -2.13
N SER A 261 7.62 17.50 -2.37
CA SER A 261 7.26 16.89 -3.66
C SER A 261 5.74 17.01 -3.90
N ALA A 262 5.22 16.35 -4.94
CA ALA A 262 3.79 16.24 -5.18
C ALA A 262 3.04 15.55 -4.03
N THR A 263 3.67 14.58 -3.35
CA THR A 263 3.03 13.73 -2.33
C THR A 263 3.60 13.90 -0.92
N ASP A 264 4.77 14.55 -0.80
CA ASP A 264 5.52 14.54 0.45
C ASP A 264 5.70 15.95 1.00
N ALA A 265 5.79 16.03 2.33
CA ALA A 265 6.05 17.26 3.06
C ALA A 265 7.23 17.13 4.01
N ALA A 266 7.88 18.26 4.31
CA ALA A 266 8.85 18.37 5.37
C ALA A 266 8.17 18.72 6.69
N VAL A 267 8.57 18.07 7.78
CA VAL A 267 8.17 18.40 9.14
C VAL A 267 9.42 18.59 9.99
N THR A 268 9.43 19.57 10.87
CA THR A 268 10.55 19.80 11.78
C THR A 268 10.09 19.70 13.22
N PHE A 269 10.85 18.96 14.02
CA PHE A 269 10.59 18.74 15.43
C PHE A 269 11.61 19.50 16.28
N ALA A 270 11.13 20.10 17.37
CA ALA A 270 11.95 20.60 18.47
C ALA A 270 11.59 19.84 19.76
N GLY A 271 12.56 19.68 20.66
CA GLY A 271 12.40 18.87 21.87
C GLY A 271 13.00 17.47 21.69
N GLU A 272 12.26 16.44 22.06
CA GLU A 272 12.63 15.05 21.79
C GLU A 272 12.70 14.80 20.27
N SER A 273 13.70 14.03 19.82
CA SER A 273 13.92 13.70 18.40
C SER A 273 13.94 14.92 17.48
N ALA A 274 14.63 15.99 17.91
CA ALA A 274 14.77 17.23 17.15
C ALA A 274 15.48 16.99 15.82
N GLY A 275 14.84 17.42 14.73
CA GLY A 275 15.31 17.16 13.37
C GLY A 275 14.28 17.57 12.33
N THR A 276 14.65 17.46 11.06
CA THR A 276 13.74 17.62 9.94
C THR A 276 13.52 16.27 9.29
N TYR A 277 12.26 15.89 9.15
CA TYR A 277 11.82 14.60 8.64
C TYR A 277 10.92 14.81 7.42
N ARG A 278 10.85 13.77 6.60
CA ARG A 278 9.97 13.72 5.43
C ARG A 278 8.80 12.80 5.75
N ILE A 279 7.59 13.21 5.37
CA ILE A 279 6.36 12.40 5.49
C ILE A 279 5.65 12.34 4.13
N PRO A 280 5.14 11.18 3.69
CA PRO A 280 4.40 11.03 2.44
C PRO A 280 2.92 11.42 2.61
N LEU A 281 2.67 12.48 3.38
CA LEU A 281 1.34 13.01 3.69
C LEU A 281 1.43 14.53 3.79
N VAL A 282 0.75 15.22 2.89
CA VAL A 282 0.76 16.68 2.79
C VAL A 282 -0.28 17.31 3.73
N GLY A 283 0.02 18.51 4.20
CA GLY A 283 -0.87 19.35 5.00
C GLY A 283 -0.39 19.56 6.43
N GLU A 284 -0.58 20.77 6.94
CA GLU A 284 -0.09 21.22 8.26
C GLU A 284 -0.51 20.30 9.42
N HIS A 285 -1.73 19.78 9.37
CA HIS A 285 -2.28 18.85 10.37
C HIS A 285 -1.48 17.54 10.47
N GLN A 286 -0.80 17.11 9.40
CA GLN A 286 0.03 15.91 9.40
C GLN A 286 1.33 16.09 10.20
N ALA A 287 1.84 17.32 10.32
CA ALA A 287 2.98 17.60 11.21
C ALA A 287 2.63 17.30 12.68
N THR A 288 1.39 17.58 13.08
CA THR A 288 0.88 17.24 14.42
C THR A 288 0.75 15.73 14.59
N ASN A 289 0.18 15.02 13.60
CA ASN A 289 0.05 13.56 13.63
C ASN A 289 1.43 12.88 13.70
N ALA A 290 2.41 13.36 12.93
CA ALA A 290 3.78 12.86 12.94
C ALA A 290 4.47 13.05 14.30
N ALA A 291 4.25 14.18 14.98
CA ALA A 291 4.77 14.39 16.33
C ALA A 291 4.09 13.49 17.38
N VAL A 292 2.77 13.28 17.29
CA VAL A 292 2.07 12.30 18.15
C VAL A 292 2.65 10.90 17.90
N ALA A 293 2.82 10.51 16.64
CA ALA A 293 3.36 9.21 16.26
C ALA A 293 4.78 9.01 16.77
N THR A 294 5.64 10.03 16.64
CA THR A 294 7.03 10.01 17.13
C THR A 294 7.10 9.81 18.64
N ALA A 295 6.36 10.61 19.40
CA ALA A 295 6.31 10.50 20.85
C ALA A 295 5.71 9.15 21.28
N LEU A 296 4.66 8.68 20.60
CA LEU A 296 4.03 7.41 20.92
C LEU A 296 4.96 6.22 20.63
N ALA A 297 5.59 6.17 19.46
CA ALA A 297 6.53 5.11 19.10
C ALA A 297 7.71 5.03 20.08
N ARG A 298 8.25 6.18 20.50
CA ARG A 298 9.30 6.24 21.52
C ARG A 298 8.86 5.62 22.84
N ARG A 299 7.69 6.02 23.36
CA ARG A 299 7.15 5.48 24.62
C ARG A 299 6.81 4.00 24.52
N THR A 300 6.35 3.55 23.36
CA THR A 300 6.12 2.13 23.08
C THR A 300 7.43 1.33 23.17
N LEU A 301 8.51 1.79 22.53
CA LEU A 301 9.82 1.13 22.60
C LEU A 301 10.37 1.06 24.03
N GLU A 302 10.20 2.13 24.80
CA GLU A 302 10.54 2.18 26.23
C GLU A 302 9.74 1.13 27.03
N ALA A 303 8.47 0.93 26.72
CA ALA A 303 7.58 -0.01 27.41
C ALA A 303 7.82 -1.50 27.04
N VAL A 304 8.14 -1.82 25.78
CA VAL A 304 8.44 -3.20 25.36
C VAL A 304 9.86 -3.66 25.73
N GLY A 305 10.67 -2.79 26.34
CA GLY A 305 12.06 -3.11 26.71
C GLY A 305 13.04 -3.12 25.54
N GLY A 306 12.62 -2.59 24.38
CA GLY A 306 13.44 -2.33 23.20
C GLY A 306 14.20 -1.00 23.25
N GLY A 307 13.90 -0.15 24.25
CA GLY A 307 14.76 0.94 24.65
C GLY A 307 16.06 0.38 25.21
N ASP A 308 17.17 0.65 24.53
CA ASP A 308 18.53 0.29 24.93
C ASP A 308 18.67 0.15 26.45
N GLY A 309 19.07 -1.03 26.89
CA GLY A 309 19.41 -1.29 28.27
C GLY A 309 20.64 -0.49 28.71
N ASP A 310 20.47 0.80 28.98
CA ASP A 310 21.11 1.54 30.07
C ASP A 310 20.34 2.84 30.26
N GLY A 311 19.88 3.09 31.49
CA GLY A 311 19.34 4.40 31.89
C GLY A 311 20.46 5.45 31.98
N GLY A 312 21.13 5.71 30.85
CA GLY A 312 22.19 6.69 30.69
C GLY A 312 21.64 8.03 30.18
N GLU A 313 22.28 9.12 30.60
CA GLU A 313 21.93 10.52 30.29
C GLU A 313 22.11 10.92 28.79
N ASP A 314 22.23 9.97 27.85
CA ASP A 314 22.65 10.21 26.47
C ASP A 314 21.53 9.93 25.44
N GLY A 315 20.47 10.77 25.38
CA GLY A 315 19.56 10.90 24.22
C GLY A 315 18.87 9.64 23.67
N PRO A 316 18.04 9.74 22.60
CA PRO A 316 17.72 8.56 21.78
C PRO A 316 18.97 7.97 21.17
N SER A 317 19.04 6.63 21.04
CA SER A 317 20.12 6.02 20.28
C SER A 317 20.03 6.40 18.80
N GLU A 318 21.19 6.52 18.15
CA GLU A 318 21.29 6.76 16.71
C GLU A 318 20.46 5.77 15.87
N ALA A 319 20.18 4.58 16.40
CA ALA A 319 19.33 3.58 15.75
C ALA A 319 17.86 4.02 15.70
N PHE A 320 17.31 4.54 16.80
CA PHE A 320 15.93 5.04 16.82
C PHE A 320 15.75 6.23 15.88
N GLU A 321 16.68 7.19 15.85
CA GLU A 321 16.55 8.36 14.97
C GLU A 321 16.57 7.98 13.48
N ARG A 322 17.32 6.94 13.11
CA ARG A 322 17.26 6.37 11.74
C ARG A 322 15.92 5.70 11.46
N ALA A 323 15.46 4.84 12.37
CA ALA A 323 14.15 4.19 12.26
C ALA A 323 13.00 5.19 12.20
N LEU A 324 13.10 6.30 12.94
CA LEU A 324 12.16 7.40 12.91
C LEU A 324 12.13 8.07 11.52
N ALA A 325 13.31 8.41 10.99
CA ALA A 325 13.40 9.04 9.68
C ALA A 325 12.86 8.15 8.56
N ASP A 326 13.28 6.88 8.52
CA ASP A 326 12.84 5.90 7.52
C ASP A 326 11.35 5.59 7.70
N GLY A 327 10.90 5.41 8.95
CA GLY A 327 9.53 5.07 9.29
C GLY A 327 8.55 6.15 8.88
N LEU A 328 8.85 7.42 9.20
CA LEU A 328 8.03 8.56 8.79
C LEU A 328 8.00 8.74 7.27
N ALA A 329 9.13 8.55 6.57
CA ALA A 329 9.22 8.70 5.12
C ALA A 329 8.44 7.61 4.35
N ARG A 330 8.25 6.43 4.96
CA ARG A 330 7.58 5.27 4.34
C ARG A 330 6.11 5.11 4.72
N ALA A 331 5.58 5.96 5.60
CA ALA A 331 4.23 5.86 6.17
C ALA A 331 3.10 6.33 5.23
N THR A 332 2.97 5.70 4.05
CA THR A 332 1.90 6.01 3.09
C THR A 332 0.52 5.62 3.64
N TRP A 333 -0.48 6.45 3.35
CA TRP A 333 -1.86 6.25 3.83
C TRP A 333 -2.91 6.67 2.80
N PRO A 334 -3.43 5.72 1.99
CA PRO A 334 -4.39 6.01 0.93
C PRO A 334 -5.65 6.75 1.40
N GLY A 335 -6.16 7.64 0.54
CA GLY A 335 -7.35 8.45 0.79
C GLY A 335 -7.21 9.62 1.78
N ARG A 336 -5.96 10.01 2.11
CA ARG A 336 -5.63 11.24 2.84
C ARG A 336 -4.79 12.14 1.97
N PHE A 337 -5.44 13.10 1.31
CA PHE A 337 -4.83 13.94 0.29
C PHE A 337 -3.92 13.12 -0.65
N GLU A 338 -4.48 12.01 -1.17
CA GLU A 338 -3.72 11.09 -2.02
C GLU A 338 -3.67 11.68 -3.42
N VAL A 339 -2.51 12.20 -3.82
CA VAL A 339 -2.25 12.60 -5.21
C VAL A 339 -2.03 11.34 -6.04
N VAL A 340 -2.78 11.21 -7.13
CA VAL A 340 -2.76 10.02 -8.00
C VAL A 340 -2.34 10.34 -9.45
N GLU A 341 -2.31 11.62 -9.81
CA GLU A 341 -1.87 12.15 -11.11
C GLU A 341 -1.43 13.60 -10.90
N THR A 342 -0.42 14.07 -11.65
CA THR A 342 0.03 15.47 -11.57
C THR A 342 -0.53 16.35 -12.69
N ASP A 343 -0.89 15.75 -13.83
CA ASP A 343 -1.30 16.50 -15.03
C ASP A 343 -2.52 15.83 -15.73
N PRO A 344 -3.77 16.23 -15.40
CA PRO A 344 -4.15 17.21 -14.38
C PRO A 344 -3.94 16.70 -12.96
N LEU A 345 -3.73 17.63 -12.02
CA LEU A 345 -3.58 17.31 -10.60
C LEU A 345 -4.84 16.58 -10.11
N THR A 346 -4.73 15.27 -9.87
CA THR A 346 -5.87 14.46 -9.41
C THR A 346 -5.64 14.05 -7.97
N VAL A 347 -6.58 14.42 -7.09
CA VAL A 347 -6.47 14.21 -5.63
C VAL A 347 -7.68 13.43 -5.11
N LEU A 348 -7.42 12.42 -4.29
CA LEU A 348 -8.43 11.65 -3.57
C LEU A 348 -8.39 11.95 -2.07
N ASP A 349 -9.49 12.44 -1.49
CA ASP A 349 -9.56 12.71 -0.06
C ASP A 349 -10.90 12.33 0.58
N GLY A 350 -10.82 11.72 1.76
CA GLY A 350 -11.99 11.27 2.53
C GLY A 350 -12.76 12.36 3.30
N ALA A 351 -12.45 13.64 3.13
CA ALA A 351 -13.12 14.75 3.79
C ALA A 351 -14.63 14.74 3.48
N HIS A 352 -15.44 14.83 4.54
CA HIS A 352 -16.88 14.59 4.47
C HIS A 352 -17.68 15.47 5.44
N ASN A 353 -17.04 16.47 6.03
CA ASN A 353 -17.65 17.42 6.96
C ASN A 353 -16.98 18.80 6.81
N PRO A 354 -17.60 19.90 7.30
CA PRO A 354 -17.07 21.25 7.10
C PRO A 354 -15.63 21.45 7.60
N ALA A 355 -15.28 20.87 8.75
CA ALA A 355 -13.94 21.01 9.31
C ALA A 355 -12.88 20.30 8.45
N ALA A 356 -13.16 19.05 8.05
CA ALA A 356 -12.28 18.28 7.18
C ALA A 356 -12.13 18.92 5.80
N CYS A 357 -13.22 19.45 5.22
CA CYS A 357 -13.17 20.15 3.94
C CYS A 357 -12.39 21.47 4.03
N GLY A 358 -12.43 22.18 5.18
CA GLY A 358 -11.57 23.34 5.42
C GLY A 358 -10.09 22.99 5.46
N THR A 359 -9.72 21.92 6.19
CA THR A 359 -8.33 21.41 6.19
C THR A 359 -7.88 20.94 4.80
N LEU A 360 -8.78 20.30 4.04
CA LEU A 360 -8.53 19.93 2.65
C LEU A 360 -8.28 21.16 1.77
N ALA A 361 -9.06 22.24 1.95
CA ALA A 361 -8.88 23.49 1.22
C ALA A 361 -7.53 24.16 1.54
N GLU A 362 -7.10 24.15 2.80
CA GLU A 362 -5.79 24.66 3.22
C GLU A 362 -4.64 23.85 2.58
N THR A 363 -4.79 22.53 2.53
CA THR A 363 -3.79 21.64 1.91
C THR A 363 -3.74 21.83 0.40
N LEU A 364 -4.91 21.94 -0.26
CA LEU A 364 -5.01 22.15 -1.70
C LEU A 364 -4.43 23.50 -2.13
N ALA A 365 -4.45 24.52 -1.26
CA ALA A 365 -3.85 25.83 -1.51
C ALA A 365 -2.31 25.80 -1.62
N GLU A 366 -1.65 24.67 -1.29
CA GLU A 366 -0.22 24.46 -1.51
C GLU A 366 0.12 24.04 -2.96
N TYR A 367 -0.89 23.82 -3.80
CA TYR A 367 -0.75 23.42 -5.19
C TYR A 367 -1.19 24.54 -6.12
N ASP A 368 -0.44 24.70 -7.21
CA ASP A 368 -0.82 25.60 -8.30
C ASP A 368 -1.71 24.82 -9.27
N TYR A 369 -2.91 25.32 -9.52
CA TYR A 369 -3.84 24.82 -10.53
C TYR A 369 -4.72 25.96 -11.05
N ALA A 370 -5.23 25.86 -12.27
CA ALA A 370 -6.07 26.89 -12.88
C ALA A 370 -7.53 26.78 -12.41
N ASP A 371 -8.22 25.69 -12.73
CA ASP A 371 -9.61 25.45 -12.35
C ASP A 371 -9.77 24.15 -11.53
N LEU A 372 -10.78 24.13 -10.64
CA LEU A 372 -11.09 22.98 -9.78
C LEU A 372 -12.36 22.25 -10.26
N HIS A 373 -12.20 20.97 -10.59
CA HIS A 373 -13.26 20.03 -10.97
C HIS A 373 -13.52 19.05 -9.83
N LEU A 374 -14.71 19.12 -9.22
CA LEU A 374 -15.06 18.34 -8.04
C LEU A 374 -15.93 17.11 -8.37
N VAL A 375 -15.50 15.92 -7.96
CA VAL A 375 -16.35 14.74 -7.83
C VAL A 375 -16.80 14.64 -6.37
N TYR A 376 -18.10 14.82 -6.11
CA TYR A 376 -18.64 14.85 -4.75
C TYR A 376 -19.62 13.70 -4.50
N ALA A 377 -19.27 12.84 -3.54
CA ALA A 377 -20.03 11.64 -3.19
C ALA A 377 -20.02 11.41 -1.66
N ALA A 378 -21.15 11.69 -1.01
CA ALA A 378 -21.26 11.74 0.45
C ALA A 378 -22.45 10.93 1.02
N MET A 379 -22.48 10.76 2.34
CA MET A 379 -23.55 10.05 3.07
C MET A 379 -24.65 11.02 3.52
N HIS A 380 -25.92 10.57 3.56
CA HIS A 380 -27.09 11.43 3.86
C HIS A 380 -27.11 12.07 5.27
N ASP A 381 -26.26 11.62 6.18
CA ASP A 381 -26.18 12.11 7.56
C ASP A 381 -25.22 13.31 7.73
N LYS A 382 -24.65 13.84 6.63
CA LYS A 382 -23.61 14.87 6.67
C LYS A 382 -24.13 16.28 6.38
N ASP A 383 -23.42 17.28 6.88
CA ASP A 383 -23.66 18.69 6.54
C ASP A 383 -23.03 19.00 5.17
N HIS A 384 -23.77 18.71 4.11
CA HIS A 384 -23.31 18.90 2.74
C HIS A 384 -23.09 20.37 2.38
N ALA A 385 -23.95 21.27 2.85
CA ALA A 385 -23.86 22.68 2.54
C ALA A 385 -22.63 23.31 3.20
N GLY A 386 -22.37 22.99 4.48
CA GLY A 386 -21.18 23.44 5.17
C GLY A 386 -19.89 22.81 4.60
N ALA A 387 -19.93 21.53 4.20
CA ALA A 387 -18.78 20.85 3.60
C ALA A 387 -18.35 21.50 2.28
N VAL A 388 -19.29 21.68 1.35
CA VAL A 388 -19.00 22.30 0.04
C VAL A 388 -18.57 23.76 0.21
N ALA A 389 -19.23 24.52 1.10
CA ALA A 389 -18.87 25.92 1.35
C ALA A 389 -17.48 26.13 1.97
N ALA A 390 -16.89 25.09 2.55
CA ALA A 390 -15.54 25.11 3.10
C ALA A 390 -14.46 24.80 2.06
N LEU A 391 -14.82 24.27 0.89
CA LEU A 391 -13.90 24.01 -0.21
C LEU A 391 -13.52 25.31 -0.96
N PRO A 392 -12.41 25.31 -1.73
CA PRO A 392 -12.08 26.41 -2.64
C PRO A 392 -13.16 26.62 -3.71
N THR A 393 -13.01 27.67 -4.52
CA THR A 393 -13.93 27.90 -5.65
C THR A 393 -13.86 26.73 -6.61
N VAL A 394 -15.02 26.12 -6.88
CA VAL A 394 -15.18 24.97 -7.78
C VAL A 394 -15.75 25.47 -9.11
N GLU A 395 -15.04 25.22 -10.21
CA GLU A 395 -15.47 25.60 -11.56
C GLU A 395 -16.59 24.69 -12.06
N SER A 396 -16.40 23.38 -11.93
CA SER A 396 -17.43 22.39 -12.24
C SER A 396 -17.47 21.24 -11.24
N ALA A 397 -18.65 20.63 -11.08
CA ALA A 397 -18.82 19.50 -10.19
C ALA A 397 -19.68 18.38 -10.80
N ILE A 398 -19.41 17.16 -10.35
CA ILE A 398 -20.21 15.97 -10.61
C ILE A 398 -20.62 15.38 -9.25
N ALA A 399 -21.92 15.48 -8.95
CA ALA A 399 -22.51 14.80 -7.81
C ALA A 399 -22.80 13.35 -8.19
N CYS A 400 -22.31 12.39 -7.40
CA CYS A 400 -22.52 10.97 -7.67
C CYS A 400 -22.78 10.17 -6.39
N ARG A 401 -23.04 8.87 -6.53
CA ARG A 401 -23.41 7.99 -5.42
C ARG A 401 -22.39 6.86 -5.25
N PRO A 402 -21.69 6.76 -4.10
CA PRO A 402 -20.95 5.56 -3.76
C PRO A 402 -21.93 4.42 -3.44
N ALA A 403 -21.53 3.18 -3.69
CA ALA A 403 -22.36 1.98 -3.61
C ALA A 403 -22.66 1.53 -2.17
N LEU A 404 -23.38 2.36 -1.44
CA LEU A 404 -23.85 2.13 -0.08
C LEU A 404 -25.29 2.59 0.07
N ASP A 405 -26.08 1.84 0.85
CA ASP A 405 -27.48 2.17 1.14
C ASP A 405 -27.66 3.52 1.84
N ARG A 406 -26.62 3.98 2.55
CA ARG A 406 -26.60 5.26 3.27
C ARG A 406 -26.03 6.43 2.45
N ALA A 407 -25.64 6.20 1.20
CA ALA A 407 -25.23 7.27 0.31
C ALA A 407 -26.40 8.24 0.05
N GLU A 408 -26.09 9.52 -0.10
CA GLU A 408 -27.09 10.53 -0.41
C GLU A 408 -27.57 10.42 -1.88
N ASP A 409 -28.71 11.03 -2.17
CA ASP A 409 -29.18 11.23 -3.53
C ASP A 409 -28.31 12.26 -4.29
N PRO A 410 -27.76 11.92 -5.47
CA PRO A 410 -26.99 12.86 -6.28
C PRO A 410 -27.71 14.19 -6.53
N ALA A 411 -29.05 14.20 -6.63
CA ALA A 411 -29.82 15.43 -6.80
C ALA A 411 -29.77 16.35 -5.57
N VAL A 412 -29.70 15.78 -4.36
CA VAL A 412 -29.54 16.53 -3.10
C VAL A 412 -28.13 17.12 -3.01
N LEU A 413 -27.11 16.33 -3.33
CA LEU A 413 -25.72 16.78 -3.37
C LEU A 413 -25.54 17.90 -4.43
N ALA A 414 -26.12 17.74 -5.61
CA ALA A 414 -26.13 18.74 -6.66
C ALA A 414 -26.84 20.04 -6.24
N ALA A 415 -27.91 19.95 -5.46
CA ALA A 415 -28.58 21.12 -4.90
C ALA A 415 -27.70 21.87 -3.87
N ALA A 416 -26.94 21.13 -3.04
CA ALA A 416 -25.98 21.73 -2.13
C ALA A 416 -24.85 22.45 -2.88
N LEU A 417 -24.29 21.83 -3.93
CA LEU A 417 -23.27 22.42 -4.79
C LEU A 417 -23.76 23.71 -5.47
N ARG A 418 -24.95 23.69 -6.07
CA ARG A 418 -25.57 24.89 -6.68
C ARG A 418 -25.85 25.99 -5.66
N SER A 419 -26.12 25.63 -4.41
CA SER A 419 -26.35 26.60 -3.31
C SER A 419 -25.05 27.25 -2.82
N ALA A 420 -23.91 26.62 -3.09
CA ALA A 420 -22.57 27.16 -2.87
C ALA A 420 -22.02 27.88 -4.13
N ASP A 421 -22.91 28.31 -5.03
CA ASP A 421 -22.60 29.06 -6.25
C ASP A 421 -21.73 28.32 -7.29
N VAL A 422 -21.68 26.98 -7.27
CA VAL A 422 -21.06 26.19 -8.36
C VAL A 422 -21.93 26.25 -9.62
N ALA A 423 -21.38 26.81 -10.70
CA ALA A 423 -22.13 27.12 -11.91
C ALA A 423 -22.48 25.87 -12.74
N GLU A 424 -21.50 24.99 -12.95
CA GLU A 424 -21.68 23.76 -13.73
C GLU A 424 -21.76 22.53 -12.82
N VAL A 425 -22.97 22.03 -12.59
CA VAL A 425 -23.21 20.83 -11.76
C VAL A 425 -23.95 19.76 -12.54
N THR A 426 -23.28 18.62 -12.74
CA THR A 426 -23.86 17.42 -13.35
C THR A 426 -24.21 16.39 -12.27
N GLU A 427 -25.27 15.63 -12.50
CA GLU A 427 -25.68 14.49 -11.66
C GLU A 427 -25.24 13.21 -12.39
N GLY A 428 -24.49 12.35 -11.69
CA GLY A 428 -24.04 11.05 -12.15
C GLY A 428 -24.47 9.95 -11.18
N ASP A 429 -24.39 8.70 -11.64
CA ASP A 429 -24.82 7.54 -10.84
C ASP A 429 -23.65 6.84 -10.12
N ASP A 430 -22.51 6.67 -10.79
CA ASP A 430 -21.35 5.90 -10.31
C ASP A 430 -20.10 6.80 -10.14
N VAL A 431 -19.28 6.50 -9.14
CA VAL A 431 -18.08 7.29 -8.82
C VAL A 431 -17.01 7.17 -9.91
N ALA A 432 -16.79 5.98 -10.48
CA ALA A 432 -15.76 5.78 -11.50
C ALA A 432 -16.02 6.63 -12.75
N ASP A 433 -17.30 6.76 -13.12
CA ASP A 433 -17.70 7.58 -14.26
C ASP A 433 -17.57 9.05 -13.97
N ALA A 434 -17.93 9.46 -12.76
CA ALA A 434 -17.75 10.83 -12.33
C ALA A 434 -16.27 11.23 -12.36
N VAL A 435 -15.37 10.34 -11.93
CA VAL A 435 -13.91 10.56 -12.02
C VAL A 435 -13.46 10.68 -13.48
N ALA A 436 -13.78 9.70 -14.34
CA ALA A 436 -13.40 9.75 -15.75
C ALA A 436 -13.96 10.98 -16.48
N ALA A 437 -15.20 11.38 -16.15
CA ALA A 437 -15.82 12.57 -16.73
C ALA A 437 -15.25 13.87 -16.19
N ALA A 438 -14.80 13.91 -14.93
CA ALA A 438 -14.11 15.08 -14.38
C ALA A 438 -12.72 15.25 -15.00
N ILE A 439 -11.95 14.17 -15.12
CA ILE A 439 -10.65 14.15 -15.82
C ILE A 439 -10.82 14.60 -17.28
N GLY A 440 -11.83 14.08 -17.99
CA GLY A 440 -12.09 14.49 -19.37
C GLY A 440 -12.59 15.94 -19.56
N ARG A 441 -12.88 16.67 -18.47
CA ARG A 441 -13.22 18.11 -18.50
C ARG A 441 -12.04 19.01 -18.17
N ALA A 442 -11.05 18.47 -17.46
CA ALA A 442 -9.89 19.20 -16.97
C ALA A 442 -8.85 19.36 -18.09
N ASP A 443 -8.29 20.56 -18.23
CA ASP A 443 -7.05 20.80 -18.97
C ASP A 443 -5.85 20.34 -18.12
N GLU A 444 -4.65 20.25 -18.69
CA GLU A 444 -3.44 19.75 -18.00
C GLU A 444 -3.09 20.55 -16.72
N ASP A 445 -3.34 21.86 -16.72
CA ASP A 445 -3.06 22.77 -15.58
C ASP A 445 -4.18 22.79 -14.51
N ASP A 446 -5.24 22.00 -14.67
CA ASP A 446 -6.40 21.97 -13.76
C ASP A 446 -6.25 20.96 -12.61
N CYS A 447 -7.16 21.03 -11.64
CA CYS A 447 -7.26 20.07 -10.55
C CYS A 447 -8.58 19.28 -10.58
N VAL A 448 -8.49 17.96 -10.46
CA VAL A 448 -9.62 17.06 -10.21
C VAL A 448 -9.58 16.60 -8.76
N LEU A 449 -10.63 16.90 -7.99
CA LEU A 449 -10.74 16.51 -6.58
C LEU A 449 -11.89 15.51 -6.37
N VAL A 450 -11.61 14.35 -5.78
CA VAL A 450 -12.62 13.42 -5.28
C VAL A 450 -12.79 13.58 -3.78
N ALA A 451 -13.99 13.96 -3.33
CA ALA A 451 -14.28 14.18 -1.92
C ALA A 451 -15.70 13.75 -1.51
N GLY A 452 -15.97 13.77 -0.20
CA GLY A 452 -17.28 13.54 0.39
C GLY A 452 -17.40 12.22 1.15
N SER A 453 -16.56 11.22 0.87
CA SER A 453 -16.45 10.00 1.68
C SER A 453 -15.24 9.13 1.29
N LEU A 454 -14.73 8.36 2.25
CA LEU A 454 -13.75 7.31 1.98
C LEU A 454 -14.25 6.20 1.04
N PHE A 455 -15.57 6.02 0.92
CA PHE A 455 -16.14 5.05 -0.03
C PHE A 455 -16.11 5.55 -1.47
N ALA A 456 -16.27 6.87 -1.67
CA ALA A 456 -16.03 7.48 -2.97
C ALA A 456 -14.56 7.34 -3.37
N VAL A 457 -13.64 7.65 -2.44
CA VAL A 457 -12.20 7.45 -2.63
C VAL A 457 -11.89 6.00 -3.01
N ALA A 458 -12.45 5.02 -2.29
CA ALA A 458 -12.24 3.61 -2.60
C ALA A 458 -12.68 3.22 -4.02
N GLU A 459 -13.85 3.69 -4.47
CA GLU A 459 -14.35 3.41 -5.81
C GLU A 459 -13.55 4.13 -6.90
N ALA A 460 -13.13 5.37 -6.66
CA ALA A 460 -12.26 6.13 -7.55
C ALA A 460 -10.91 5.43 -7.71
N ARG A 461 -10.27 5.06 -6.60
CA ARG A 461 -8.99 4.37 -6.55
C ARG A 461 -9.04 3.01 -7.26
N ALA A 462 -10.09 2.22 -7.01
CA ALA A 462 -10.34 0.96 -7.70
C ALA A 462 -10.54 1.13 -9.22
N ALA A 463 -11.01 2.30 -9.66
CA ALA A 463 -11.18 2.59 -11.07
C ALA A 463 -9.89 3.01 -11.77
N LEU A 464 -9.05 3.79 -11.08
CA LEU A 464 -7.77 4.33 -11.58
C LEU A 464 -6.66 3.26 -11.60
N TYR A 465 -6.61 2.40 -10.58
CA TYR A 465 -5.57 1.35 -10.45
C TYR A 465 -6.06 -0.04 -10.87
N ARG A 466 -7.10 -0.10 -11.69
CA ARG A 466 -7.67 -1.38 -12.13
C ARG A 466 -6.63 -2.18 -12.92
N THR A 467 -6.38 -3.40 -12.48
CA THR A 467 -5.47 -4.32 -13.15
C THR A 467 -6.26 -5.40 -13.89
N VAL A 468 -5.92 -5.64 -15.15
CA VAL A 468 -6.51 -6.68 -16.00
C VAL A 468 -5.44 -7.74 -16.28
N THR A 469 -5.46 -8.79 -15.48
CA THR A 469 -4.43 -9.83 -15.47
C THR A 469 -4.72 -10.88 -16.53
N PRO A 470 -3.81 -11.15 -17.48
CA PRO A 470 -3.92 -12.34 -18.32
C PRO A 470 -3.74 -13.59 -17.47
N THR A 471 -4.39 -14.68 -17.86
CA THR A 471 -4.20 -15.97 -17.17
C THR A 471 -3.99 -17.05 -18.22
N SER A 472 -2.89 -17.78 -18.12
CA SER A 472 -2.60 -18.92 -18.98
C SER A 472 -3.44 -20.14 -18.59
N VAL A 473 -4.15 -20.71 -19.58
CA VAL A 473 -5.03 -21.87 -19.38
C VAL A 473 -4.84 -22.85 -20.55
N ASP A 474 -4.09 -23.94 -20.30
CA ASP A 474 -3.77 -24.96 -21.31
C ASP A 474 -4.73 -26.16 -21.30
N GLY A 475 -5.66 -26.20 -20.34
CA GLY A 475 -6.69 -27.23 -20.28
C GLY A 475 -7.59 -27.15 -19.05
N PRO A 476 -8.49 -28.13 -18.88
CA PRO A 476 -9.54 -28.08 -17.85
C PRO A 476 -9.02 -28.02 -16.40
N ALA A 477 -7.81 -28.52 -16.15
CA ALA A 477 -7.19 -28.46 -14.83
C ALA A 477 -6.72 -27.03 -14.50
N ASP A 478 -6.10 -26.35 -15.45
CA ASP A 478 -5.65 -24.96 -15.28
C ASP A 478 -6.84 -24.01 -15.25
N ALA A 479 -7.86 -24.27 -16.07
CA ALA A 479 -9.15 -23.57 -16.02
C ALA A 479 -9.80 -23.67 -14.63
N ALA A 480 -9.80 -24.86 -14.03
CA ALA A 480 -10.35 -25.06 -12.69
C ALA A 480 -9.55 -24.26 -11.65
N ARG A 481 -8.21 -24.30 -11.70
CA ARG A 481 -7.34 -23.53 -10.80
C ARG A 481 -7.56 -22.03 -10.94
N ALA A 482 -7.63 -21.51 -12.17
CA ALA A 482 -7.88 -20.09 -12.43
C ALA A 482 -9.22 -19.63 -11.82
N LEU A 483 -10.28 -20.43 -11.99
CA LEU A 483 -11.59 -20.14 -11.40
C LEU A 483 -11.58 -20.26 -9.86
N GLU A 484 -10.88 -21.24 -9.30
CA GLU A 484 -10.73 -21.40 -7.85
C GLU A 484 -10.00 -20.21 -7.22
N ARG A 485 -8.88 -19.76 -7.82
CA ARG A 485 -8.16 -18.53 -7.43
C ARG A 485 -9.00 -17.27 -7.60
N GLY A 486 -9.82 -17.23 -8.65
CA GLY A 486 -10.85 -16.22 -8.85
C GLY A 486 -12.00 -16.28 -7.84
N GLY A 487 -11.92 -17.09 -6.78
CA GLY A 487 -12.92 -17.18 -5.71
C GLY A 487 -14.26 -17.75 -6.15
N VAL A 488 -14.31 -18.48 -7.26
CA VAL A 488 -15.53 -19.08 -7.81
C VAL A 488 -15.91 -20.32 -6.99
N PRO A 489 -17.16 -20.46 -6.53
CA PRO A 489 -17.59 -21.63 -5.76
C PRO A 489 -17.41 -22.95 -6.55
N PRO A 490 -17.16 -24.11 -5.91
CA PRO A 490 -16.91 -25.38 -6.60
C PRO A 490 -18.01 -25.80 -7.58
N ALA A 491 -19.27 -25.47 -7.27
CA ALA A 491 -20.38 -25.70 -8.19
C ALA A 491 -20.31 -24.81 -9.44
N GLY A 492 -19.81 -23.59 -9.31
CA GLY A 492 -19.49 -22.69 -10.42
C GLY A 492 -18.31 -23.20 -11.24
N VAL A 493 -17.21 -23.58 -10.60
CA VAL A 493 -16.00 -24.13 -11.25
C VAL A 493 -16.37 -25.31 -12.16
N ASN A 494 -17.13 -26.29 -11.63
CA ASN A 494 -17.54 -27.46 -12.41
C ASN A 494 -18.47 -27.13 -13.59
N ARG A 495 -19.20 -26.02 -13.56
CA ARG A 495 -20.08 -25.59 -14.66
C ARG A 495 -19.29 -24.86 -15.75
N THR A 496 -18.32 -24.05 -15.35
CA THR A 496 -17.68 -23.05 -16.22
C THR A 496 -16.35 -23.55 -16.80
N ARG A 497 -15.59 -24.39 -16.07
CA ARG A 497 -14.21 -24.76 -16.47
C ARG A 497 -14.05 -25.34 -17.89
N ASP A 498 -15.09 -26.01 -18.41
CA ASP A 498 -15.03 -26.64 -19.74
C ASP A 498 -15.19 -25.61 -20.88
N GLY A 499 -15.66 -24.39 -20.58
CA GLY A 499 -15.77 -23.26 -21.51
C GLY A 499 -14.75 -22.14 -21.25
N VAL A 500 -13.88 -22.29 -20.26
CA VAL A 500 -12.74 -21.40 -20.05
C VAL A 500 -11.58 -21.92 -20.90
N ASP A 501 -11.58 -21.53 -22.15
CA ASP A 501 -10.52 -21.75 -23.13
C ASP A 501 -10.17 -20.41 -23.84
N HIS A 502 -9.18 -20.43 -24.73
CA HIS A 502 -8.70 -19.24 -25.44
C HIS A 502 -8.00 -18.20 -24.55
N ARG A 503 -8.41 -16.92 -24.65
CA ARG A 503 -7.81 -15.80 -23.91
C ARG A 503 -8.57 -15.63 -22.62
N VAL A 504 -7.89 -15.76 -21.49
CA VAL A 504 -8.47 -15.54 -20.17
C VAL A 504 -7.97 -14.23 -19.60
N ARG A 505 -8.88 -13.44 -19.03
CA ARG A 505 -8.60 -12.19 -18.32
C ARG A 505 -9.29 -12.21 -16.97
N THR A 506 -8.56 -11.81 -15.94
CA THR A 506 -9.06 -11.68 -14.58
C THR A 506 -8.93 -10.23 -14.13
N LEU A 507 -9.98 -9.70 -13.52
CA LEU A 507 -10.01 -8.34 -12.96
C LEU A 507 -10.98 -8.30 -11.78
N ARG A 508 -10.83 -7.29 -10.91
CA ARG A 508 -11.73 -7.11 -9.75
C ARG A 508 -12.62 -5.89 -9.98
N LEU A 509 -13.92 -6.06 -9.75
CA LEU A 509 -14.93 -5.03 -9.99
C LEU A 509 -15.97 -5.02 -8.87
N ARG A 510 -16.67 -3.90 -8.71
CA ARG A 510 -17.88 -3.84 -7.87
C ARG A 510 -18.87 -4.93 -8.29
N GLY A 511 -19.50 -5.62 -7.33
CA GLY A 511 -20.24 -6.87 -7.60
C GLY A 511 -21.39 -6.79 -8.61
N ASP A 512 -22.05 -5.65 -8.77
CA ASP A 512 -23.04 -5.41 -9.82
C ASP A 512 -22.39 -5.18 -11.20
N ARG A 513 -21.29 -4.42 -11.27
CA ARG A 513 -20.48 -4.24 -12.48
C ARG A 513 -19.86 -5.55 -12.94
N ALA A 514 -19.33 -6.34 -12.01
CA ALA A 514 -18.82 -7.68 -12.24
C ALA A 514 -19.85 -8.59 -12.92
N ARG A 515 -21.05 -8.69 -12.33
CA ARG A 515 -22.17 -9.47 -12.90
C ARG A 515 -22.56 -8.98 -14.28
N ARG A 516 -22.59 -7.67 -14.49
CA ARG A 516 -22.94 -7.07 -15.76
C ARG A 516 -21.91 -7.37 -16.87
N VAL A 517 -20.63 -7.22 -16.59
CA VAL A 517 -19.56 -7.55 -17.54
C VAL A 517 -19.63 -9.05 -17.89
N ALA A 518 -19.74 -9.92 -16.87
CA ALA A 518 -19.87 -11.36 -17.07
C ALA A 518 -21.11 -11.74 -17.90
N ALA A 519 -22.28 -11.16 -17.59
CA ALA A 519 -23.51 -11.40 -18.36
C ALA A 519 -23.42 -10.90 -19.80
N THR A 520 -22.74 -9.77 -20.02
CA THR A 520 -22.52 -9.21 -21.35
C THR A 520 -21.62 -10.14 -22.17
N LEU A 521 -20.52 -10.65 -21.59
CA LEU A 521 -19.62 -11.59 -22.27
C LEU A 521 -20.34 -12.89 -22.65
N ARG A 522 -21.12 -13.46 -21.72
CA ARG A 522 -21.94 -14.66 -22.00
C ARG A 522 -22.97 -14.43 -23.12
N THR A 523 -23.46 -13.19 -23.26
CA THR A 523 -24.43 -12.86 -24.31
C THR A 523 -23.78 -12.77 -25.70
N VAL A 524 -22.49 -12.39 -25.79
CA VAL A 524 -21.76 -12.33 -27.07
C VAL A 524 -21.16 -13.67 -27.50
N GLY A 525 -21.07 -14.64 -26.58
CA GLY A 525 -20.67 -16.02 -26.88
C GLY A 525 -19.51 -16.55 -26.03
N GLY A 526 -18.80 -15.67 -25.33
CA GLY A 526 -17.72 -16.05 -24.42
C GLY A 526 -18.23 -16.65 -23.11
N GLU A 527 -17.30 -17.08 -22.26
CA GLU A 527 -17.58 -17.65 -20.95
C GLU A 527 -17.10 -16.68 -19.85
N ALA A 528 -17.80 -16.64 -18.73
CA ALA A 528 -17.43 -15.77 -17.62
C ALA A 528 -17.85 -16.34 -16.28
N ALA A 529 -17.06 -16.09 -15.25
CA ALA A 529 -17.39 -16.41 -13.86
C ALA A 529 -17.14 -15.21 -12.95
N VAL A 530 -18.00 -15.03 -11.95
CA VAL A 530 -17.84 -14.04 -10.89
C VAL A 530 -17.60 -14.80 -9.61
N GLY A 531 -16.54 -14.48 -8.89
CA GLY A 531 -16.26 -14.98 -7.55
C GLY A 531 -16.38 -13.89 -6.49
N GLY A 532 -16.06 -14.25 -5.25
CA GLY A 532 -16.06 -13.32 -4.12
C GLY A 532 -17.43 -13.10 -3.46
N VAL A 533 -17.50 -12.07 -2.62
CA VAL A 533 -18.66 -11.72 -1.78
C VAL A 533 -19.93 -11.59 -2.65
N GLY A 534 -21.02 -12.24 -2.22
CA GLY A 534 -22.26 -12.35 -3.02
C GLY A 534 -22.31 -13.46 -4.09
N ALA A 535 -21.24 -14.23 -4.34
CA ALA A 535 -21.28 -15.38 -5.25
C ALA A 535 -22.10 -16.54 -4.65
N ASP A 536 -23.25 -16.89 -5.25
CA ASP A 536 -24.04 -18.05 -4.82
C ASP A 536 -23.74 -19.32 -5.64
N GLY A 537 -23.68 -20.48 -4.97
CA GLY A 537 -23.48 -21.77 -5.64
C GLY A 537 -24.62 -22.16 -6.59
N ARG A 538 -25.74 -21.44 -6.54
CA ARG A 538 -26.90 -21.65 -7.42
C ARG A 538 -26.72 -21.08 -8.81
N GLY A 539 -25.69 -20.26 -9.03
CA GLY A 539 -25.50 -19.57 -10.31
C GLY A 539 -26.72 -18.73 -10.66
N SER A 540 -27.47 -18.31 -9.64
CA SER A 540 -28.63 -17.48 -9.85
C SER A 540 -28.16 -16.05 -9.80
N ASP A 541 -28.22 -15.39 -10.96
CA ASP A 541 -28.20 -13.94 -11.12
C ASP A 541 -29.42 -13.33 -10.38
N VAL A 542 -29.58 -13.58 -9.07
CA VAL A 542 -30.67 -13.02 -8.28
C VAL A 542 -30.32 -11.58 -8.00
N ASP A 543 -31.01 -10.70 -8.73
CA ASP A 543 -31.12 -9.28 -8.49
C ASP A 543 -31.36 -9.01 -6.99
N GLY A 544 -30.35 -8.54 -6.26
CA GLY A 544 -30.53 -8.01 -4.90
C GLY A 544 -29.31 -7.96 -3.99
N GLY A 545 -28.22 -8.67 -4.26
CA GLY A 545 -27.00 -8.60 -3.44
C GLY A 545 -25.99 -7.60 -4.00
N GLY A 546 -26.03 -6.34 -3.57
CA GLY A 546 -24.91 -5.41 -3.78
C GLY A 546 -23.64 -5.94 -3.11
N SER A 547 -22.45 -5.50 -3.57
CA SER A 547 -21.22 -5.71 -2.81
C SER A 547 -21.43 -5.20 -1.38
N VAL A 548 -21.30 -6.09 -0.40
CA VAL A 548 -21.52 -5.71 0.99
C VAL A 548 -20.25 -5.05 1.49
N GLY A 549 -20.24 -3.71 1.54
CA GLY A 549 -19.25 -2.97 2.30
C GLY A 549 -17.98 -2.52 1.56
N GLY A 550 -17.98 -2.47 0.22
CA GLY A 550 -16.85 -1.93 -0.56
C GLY A 550 -15.95 -2.99 -1.21
N GLU A 551 -16.20 -4.27 -0.93
CA GLU A 551 -15.46 -5.40 -1.51
C GLU A 551 -15.57 -5.49 -3.03
N LEU A 552 -14.44 -5.67 -3.70
CA LEU A 552 -14.38 -5.93 -5.12
C LEU A 552 -14.47 -7.44 -5.39
N SER A 553 -15.36 -7.82 -6.31
CA SER A 553 -15.55 -9.19 -6.77
C SER A 553 -14.59 -9.50 -7.92
N PRO A 554 -13.78 -10.58 -7.84
CA PRO A 554 -13.04 -11.09 -8.98
C PRO A 554 -13.99 -11.56 -10.09
N VAL A 555 -13.61 -11.29 -11.33
CA VAL A 555 -14.30 -11.72 -12.55
C VAL A 555 -13.29 -12.36 -13.47
N THR A 556 -13.55 -13.60 -13.87
CA THR A 556 -12.77 -14.33 -14.88
C THR A 556 -13.56 -14.31 -16.18
N LEU A 557 -12.94 -13.80 -17.23
CA LEU A 557 -13.50 -13.65 -18.58
C LEU A 557 -12.71 -14.53 -19.54
N ALA A 558 -13.38 -15.35 -20.34
CA ALA A 558 -12.76 -16.22 -21.33
C ALA A 558 -13.47 -16.08 -22.69
N GLY A 559 -12.70 -15.94 -23.76
CA GLY A 559 -13.27 -15.84 -25.09
C GLY A 559 -12.24 -15.58 -26.19
N SER A 560 -12.74 -15.57 -27.43
CA SER A 560 -11.99 -15.17 -28.61
C SER A 560 -11.84 -13.64 -28.69
N LEU A 561 -10.86 -13.18 -29.48
CA LEU A 561 -10.64 -11.75 -29.71
C LEU A 561 -11.87 -11.04 -30.31
N ALA A 562 -12.68 -11.75 -31.11
CA ALA A 562 -13.90 -11.21 -31.69
C ALA A 562 -14.99 -11.00 -30.63
N GLU A 563 -15.16 -11.95 -29.71
CA GLU A 563 -16.11 -11.83 -28.60
C GLU A 563 -15.69 -10.71 -27.64
N PHE A 564 -14.40 -10.56 -27.34
CA PHE A 564 -13.92 -9.45 -26.53
C PHE A 564 -14.10 -8.09 -27.20
N ARG A 565 -13.91 -7.98 -28.53
CA ARG A 565 -14.23 -6.75 -29.28
C ARG A 565 -15.70 -6.37 -29.13
N GLU A 566 -16.60 -7.33 -29.34
CA GLU A 566 -18.04 -7.10 -29.19
C GLU A 566 -18.44 -6.80 -27.74
N LEU A 567 -17.80 -7.43 -26.76
CA LEU A 567 -17.96 -7.08 -25.34
C LEU A 567 -17.62 -5.60 -25.12
N CYS A 568 -16.43 -5.17 -25.53
CA CYS A 568 -15.96 -3.81 -25.27
C CYS A 568 -16.87 -2.77 -25.94
N GLU A 569 -17.29 -2.98 -27.19
CA GLU A 569 -18.25 -2.10 -27.89
C GLU A 569 -19.58 -1.97 -27.11
N ARG A 570 -20.10 -3.08 -26.57
CA ARG A 570 -21.35 -3.07 -25.79
C ARG A 570 -21.20 -2.37 -24.43
N LEU A 571 -20.03 -2.50 -23.79
CA LEU A 571 -19.75 -1.86 -22.51
C LEU A 571 -19.67 -0.33 -22.63
N GLU A 572 -19.16 0.18 -23.74
CA GLU A 572 -19.08 1.63 -24.02
C GLU A 572 -20.44 2.24 -24.35
N VAL A 573 -21.19 1.60 -25.26
CA VAL A 573 -22.48 2.14 -25.73
C VAL A 573 -23.56 2.09 -24.64
N GLY A 574 -23.39 1.23 -23.63
CA GLY A 574 -24.37 1.05 -22.56
C GLY A 574 -24.68 2.34 -21.77
N GLY A 575 -23.72 3.25 -21.63
CA GLY A 575 -23.90 4.46 -20.83
C GLY A 575 -24.01 4.20 -19.33
N ASP A 576 -23.57 3.02 -18.87
CA ASP A 576 -23.67 2.54 -17.49
C ASP A 576 -22.29 2.39 -16.82
N GLY A 577 -21.35 3.20 -17.29
CA GLY A 577 -20.07 3.33 -16.65
C GLY A 577 -19.07 2.21 -16.82
N LEU A 578 -19.15 1.44 -17.90
CA LEU A 578 -18.19 0.37 -18.17
C LEU A 578 -17.19 0.71 -19.27
N ALA A 579 -17.14 1.98 -19.69
CA ALA A 579 -16.19 2.46 -20.69
C ALA A 579 -14.73 2.27 -20.24
N GLY A 580 -14.39 2.63 -18.99
CA GLY A 580 -13.04 2.40 -18.45
C GLY A 580 -12.66 0.91 -18.42
N VAL A 581 -13.60 0.03 -18.04
CA VAL A 581 -13.39 -1.43 -18.09
C VAL A 581 -13.15 -1.91 -19.52
N ALA A 582 -13.91 -1.37 -20.49
CA ALA A 582 -13.73 -1.70 -21.90
C ALA A 582 -12.35 -1.27 -22.41
N ALA A 583 -11.90 -0.05 -22.07
CA ALA A 583 -10.58 0.46 -22.43
C ALA A 583 -9.47 -0.46 -21.89
N ASP A 584 -9.50 -0.80 -20.60
CA ASP A 584 -8.48 -1.66 -19.99
C ASP A 584 -8.44 -3.07 -20.61
N LEU A 585 -9.61 -3.63 -20.93
CA LEU A 585 -9.70 -4.91 -21.63
C LEU A 585 -9.10 -4.84 -23.02
N ARG A 586 -9.35 -3.76 -23.77
CA ARG A 586 -8.79 -3.61 -25.12
C ARG A 586 -7.28 -3.48 -25.09
N THR A 587 -6.73 -2.70 -24.17
CA THR A 587 -5.29 -2.57 -23.94
C THR A 587 -4.68 -3.94 -23.62
N SER A 588 -5.21 -4.64 -22.60
CA SER A 588 -4.73 -5.97 -22.18
C SER A 588 -4.82 -7.04 -23.27
N LEU A 589 -5.72 -6.88 -24.25
CA LEU A 589 -5.91 -7.84 -25.35
C LEU A 589 -5.25 -7.42 -26.66
N GLY A 590 -4.65 -6.22 -26.73
CA GLY A 590 -4.10 -5.64 -27.95
C GLY A 590 -5.17 -5.44 -29.04
N ILE A 591 -6.41 -5.11 -28.65
CA ILE A 591 -7.54 -4.97 -29.59
C ILE A 591 -7.44 -3.70 -30.43
N ASP A 592 -7.05 -2.60 -29.79
CA ASP A 592 -6.92 -1.28 -30.42
C ASP A 592 -5.64 -1.14 -31.25
N GLY A 593 -4.89 -2.26 -31.39
CA GLY A 593 -3.69 -2.46 -32.20
C GLY A 593 -3.00 -1.17 -32.60
N ASN A 594 -2.03 -0.71 -31.81
CA ASN A 594 -1.22 0.49 -32.06
C ASN A 594 -1.93 1.46 -33.01
N GLU A 595 -2.85 2.29 -32.51
CA GLU A 595 -2.73 3.67 -32.94
C GLU A 595 -1.28 4.01 -32.66
N GLU A 596 -0.50 4.09 -33.73
CA GLU A 596 0.81 4.70 -33.72
C GLU A 596 0.62 6.10 -33.11
N LYS A 597 0.63 6.20 -31.77
CA LYS A 597 1.54 7.18 -31.18
C LYS A 597 2.82 6.91 -31.96
N GLU A 598 3.22 7.85 -32.82
CA GLU A 598 4.61 7.89 -33.24
C GLU A 598 5.36 7.60 -31.95
N PRO A 599 6.09 6.47 -31.84
CA PRO A 599 6.84 6.25 -30.64
C PRO A 599 7.61 7.55 -30.47
N ASP A 600 7.44 8.22 -29.32
CA ASP A 600 8.50 9.12 -28.86
C ASP A 600 9.79 8.35 -29.09
N PRO A 601 10.90 8.99 -29.48
CA PRO A 601 12.14 8.26 -29.72
C PRO A 601 12.56 7.57 -28.41
N VAL A 602 11.98 6.39 -28.15
CA VAL A 602 12.25 5.55 -27.02
C VAL A 602 13.64 5.06 -27.32
N ASP A 603 14.54 5.24 -26.36
CA ASP A 603 15.84 4.62 -26.42
C ASP A 603 15.61 3.13 -26.70
N ASP A 604 16.24 2.63 -27.77
CA ASP A 604 16.11 1.24 -28.22
C ASP A 604 16.77 0.34 -27.16
N TYR A 605 15.99 -0.03 -26.14
CA TYR A 605 16.51 -0.80 -25.01
C TYR A 605 16.70 -2.26 -25.41
N PRO A 606 17.71 -2.96 -24.85
CA PRO A 606 18.00 -4.34 -25.26
C PRO A 606 16.87 -5.33 -24.93
N TRP A 607 15.95 -4.98 -24.03
CA TRP A 607 14.78 -5.78 -23.66
C TRP A 607 13.53 -5.50 -24.52
N SER A 608 13.62 -4.63 -25.53
CA SER A 608 12.50 -4.31 -26.41
C SER A 608 12.29 -5.35 -27.53
N ASP A 609 13.36 -6.01 -27.98
CA ASP A 609 13.34 -6.96 -29.10
C ASP A 609 13.35 -8.45 -28.67
N GLY A 610 13.44 -8.71 -27.36
CA GLY A 610 13.48 -10.06 -26.80
C GLY A 610 14.06 -10.07 -25.39
N THR A 611 14.26 -11.27 -24.82
CA THR A 611 14.83 -11.40 -23.47
C THR A 611 16.30 -10.95 -23.44
N ALA A 612 16.59 -9.85 -22.75
CA ALA A 612 17.95 -9.37 -22.50
C ALA A 612 18.63 -10.12 -21.36
N VAL A 613 19.96 -10.24 -21.43
CA VAL A 613 20.80 -10.85 -20.39
C VAL A 613 21.50 -9.76 -19.58
N MET A 614 21.15 -9.68 -18.30
CA MET A 614 21.78 -8.80 -17.31
C MET A 614 22.79 -9.60 -16.47
N GLY A 615 24.08 -9.31 -16.65
CA GLY A 615 25.20 -10.01 -15.99
C GLY A 615 25.61 -9.35 -14.68
N ILE A 616 25.70 -10.14 -13.60
CA ILE A 616 26.04 -9.64 -12.25
C ILE A 616 27.56 -9.51 -12.05
N LEU A 617 28.03 -8.28 -11.82
CA LEU A 617 29.41 -7.94 -11.49
C LEU A 617 29.51 -7.47 -10.02
N ASN A 618 29.78 -8.41 -9.11
CA ASN A 618 29.91 -8.10 -7.69
C ASN A 618 31.25 -7.43 -7.34
N VAL A 619 31.19 -6.36 -6.55
CA VAL A 619 32.35 -5.57 -6.08
C VAL A 619 32.45 -5.70 -4.55
N THR A 620 32.86 -6.86 -4.04
CA THR A 620 32.92 -7.16 -2.59
C THR A 620 34.35 -7.08 -2.01
N PRO A 621 34.54 -6.90 -0.69
CA PRO A 621 35.87 -6.80 -0.07
C PRO A 621 36.80 -7.98 -0.33
N ASP A 622 36.25 -9.18 -0.56
CA ASP A 622 37.03 -10.40 -0.84
C ASP A 622 37.81 -10.30 -2.18
N SER A 623 37.41 -9.42 -3.11
CA SER A 623 38.19 -9.14 -4.33
C SER A 623 39.30 -8.09 -4.13
N PHE A 624 39.31 -7.38 -3.00
CA PHE A 624 40.29 -6.33 -2.67
C PHE A 624 41.28 -6.72 -1.56
N HIS A 625 41.04 -7.82 -0.84
CA HIS A 625 41.85 -8.21 0.31
C HIS A 625 43.15 -8.94 -0.03
N ASP A 626 43.25 -9.59 -1.22
CA ASP A 626 44.45 -10.30 -1.66
C ASP A 626 45.31 -9.51 -2.68
N GLY A 627 44.77 -8.43 -3.23
CA GLY A 627 45.38 -7.60 -4.26
C GLY A 627 44.82 -6.18 -4.20
N GLY A 628 45.68 -5.15 -4.16
CA GLY A 628 45.23 -3.76 -3.88
C GLY A 628 44.15 -3.22 -4.84
N ARG A 629 43.60 -2.02 -4.58
CA ARG A 629 42.52 -1.36 -5.35
C ARG A 629 42.67 -1.41 -6.89
N HIS A 630 43.90 -1.43 -7.40
CA HIS A 630 44.17 -1.54 -8.84
C HIS A 630 43.99 -2.96 -9.41
N GLU A 631 44.23 -4.01 -8.63
CA GLU A 631 44.02 -5.41 -9.04
C GLU A 631 42.51 -5.70 -9.12
N GLY A 632 41.71 -5.29 -8.13
CA GLY A 632 40.25 -5.42 -8.18
C GLY A 632 39.58 -4.70 -9.35
N LEU A 633 40.07 -3.52 -9.76
CA LEU A 633 39.57 -2.83 -10.96
C LEU A 633 39.97 -3.54 -12.26
N SER A 634 41.18 -4.10 -12.32
CA SER A 634 41.63 -4.87 -13.49
C SER A 634 40.80 -6.14 -13.66
N ASP A 635 40.45 -6.79 -12.54
CA ASP A 635 39.58 -7.97 -12.53
C ASP A 635 38.14 -7.63 -12.93
N ALA A 636 37.62 -6.47 -12.52
CA ALA A 636 36.30 -5.98 -12.93
C ALA A 636 36.25 -5.71 -14.44
N ILE A 637 37.25 -5.02 -15.01
CA ILE A 637 37.37 -4.81 -16.47
C ILE A 637 37.41 -6.16 -17.19
N ALA A 638 38.28 -7.08 -16.74
CA ALA A 638 38.38 -8.41 -17.36
C ALA A 638 37.07 -9.21 -17.23
N GLY A 639 36.32 -9.02 -16.15
CA GLY A 639 34.98 -9.57 -15.94
C GLY A 639 33.99 -9.02 -16.96
N ALA A 640 33.91 -7.71 -17.11
CA ALA A 640 33.09 -7.04 -18.10
C ALA A 640 33.44 -7.47 -19.53
N GLU A 641 34.72 -7.52 -19.89
CA GLU A 641 35.17 -8.01 -21.21
C GLU A 641 34.69 -9.45 -21.48
N ARG A 642 34.77 -10.35 -20.49
CA ARG A 642 34.24 -11.72 -20.63
C ARG A 642 32.73 -11.76 -20.82
N MET A 643 31.98 -10.91 -20.10
CA MET A 643 30.53 -10.82 -20.25
C MET A 643 30.15 -10.28 -21.62
N VAL A 644 30.87 -9.27 -22.12
CA VAL A 644 30.69 -8.72 -23.47
C VAL A 644 30.97 -9.79 -24.54
N GLU A 645 32.08 -10.55 -24.40
CA GLU A 645 32.38 -11.66 -25.32
C GLU A 645 31.29 -12.75 -25.30
N ALA A 646 30.61 -12.92 -24.17
CA ALA A 646 29.51 -13.85 -23.99
C ALA A 646 28.14 -13.32 -24.47
N GLY A 647 28.05 -12.05 -24.88
CA GLY A 647 26.81 -11.42 -25.36
C GLY A 647 25.91 -10.88 -24.25
N VAL A 648 26.49 -10.31 -23.18
CA VAL A 648 25.72 -9.56 -22.18
C VAL A 648 25.11 -8.30 -22.79
N ASP A 649 23.90 -7.94 -22.36
CA ASP A 649 23.20 -6.73 -22.79
C ASP A 649 23.29 -5.62 -21.72
N VAL A 650 23.29 -6.00 -20.44
CA VAL A 650 23.44 -5.09 -19.29
C VAL A 650 24.43 -5.65 -18.27
N ILE A 651 25.39 -4.86 -17.80
CA ILE A 651 26.30 -5.23 -16.72
C ILE A 651 25.83 -4.56 -15.42
N ASP A 652 25.48 -5.37 -14.43
CA ASP A 652 24.96 -4.91 -13.13
C ASP A 652 26.05 -4.87 -12.06
N VAL A 653 26.39 -3.69 -11.58
CA VAL A 653 27.49 -3.45 -10.63
C VAL A 653 26.93 -3.32 -9.22
N GLY A 654 27.24 -4.28 -8.34
CA GLY A 654 26.79 -4.27 -6.94
C GLY A 654 27.92 -4.04 -5.94
N GLY A 655 27.77 -3.05 -5.06
CA GLY A 655 28.74 -2.71 -3.99
C GLY A 655 28.38 -3.22 -2.59
N GLU A 656 27.12 -3.62 -2.39
CA GLU A 656 26.54 -4.14 -1.15
C GLU A 656 25.89 -5.51 -1.40
N SER A 657 26.08 -6.48 -0.49
CA SER A 657 25.45 -7.80 -0.61
C SER A 657 24.06 -7.79 -0.01
N THR A 658 23.06 -8.26 -0.74
CA THR A 658 21.67 -8.44 -0.27
C THR A 658 21.38 -9.85 0.27
N ARG A 659 22.41 -10.71 0.34
CA ARG A 659 22.30 -12.09 0.86
C ARG A 659 21.94 -12.11 2.35
N PRO A 660 21.28 -13.18 2.84
CA PRO A 660 20.95 -13.34 4.25
C PRO A 660 22.18 -13.15 5.17
N GLY A 661 22.02 -12.32 6.22
CA GLY A 661 23.04 -12.06 7.23
C GLY A 661 24.16 -11.08 6.82
N ALA A 662 24.03 -10.37 5.69
CA ALA A 662 24.99 -9.34 5.29
C ALA A 662 24.86 -8.06 6.12
N GLU A 663 25.98 -7.49 6.56
CA GLU A 663 26.01 -6.19 7.25
C GLU A 663 25.78 -5.04 6.27
N ARG A 664 25.02 -4.02 6.70
CA ARG A 664 24.77 -2.82 5.89
C ARG A 664 26.05 -2.01 5.69
N VAL A 665 26.30 -1.58 4.45
CA VAL A 665 27.46 -0.75 4.10
C VAL A 665 27.04 0.73 4.10
N PRO A 666 27.78 1.65 4.75
CA PRO A 666 27.53 3.09 4.66
C PRO A 666 27.62 3.61 3.22
N ALA A 667 26.82 4.62 2.87
CA ALA A 667 26.76 5.15 1.49
C ALA A 667 28.14 5.55 0.93
N ASP A 668 28.95 6.28 1.71
CA ASP A 668 30.30 6.70 1.28
C ASP A 668 31.22 5.52 0.94
N GLU A 669 31.09 4.41 1.66
CA GLU A 669 31.88 3.20 1.43
C GLU A 669 31.40 2.45 0.18
N GLU A 670 30.09 2.37 -0.03
CA GLU A 670 29.51 1.79 -1.23
C GLU A 670 29.89 2.60 -2.49
N ILE A 671 29.78 3.93 -2.43
CA ILE A 671 30.26 4.86 -3.48
C ILE A 671 31.72 4.58 -3.81
N ALA A 672 32.59 4.44 -2.80
CA ALA A 672 34.02 4.20 -2.99
C ALA A 672 34.33 2.86 -3.68
N ARG A 673 33.39 1.90 -3.68
CA ARG A 673 33.45 0.60 -4.36
C ARG A 673 32.89 0.69 -5.78
N VAL A 674 31.67 1.23 -5.95
CA VAL A 674 30.95 1.16 -7.24
C VAL A 674 31.44 2.19 -8.24
N VAL A 675 31.67 3.45 -7.84
CA VAL A 675 32.01 4.54 -8.77
C VAL A 675 33.27 4.25 -9.58
N PRO A 676 34.43 3.90 -8.97
CA PRO A 676 35.62 3.60 -9.76
C PRO A 676 35.47 2.36 -10.65
N THR A 677 34.61 1.42 -10.25
CA THR A 677 34.34 0.21 -11.03
C THR A 677 33.52 0.55 -12.27
N ILE A 678 32.48 1.38 -12.13
CA ILE A 678 31.67 1.89 -13.23
C ILE A 678 32.53 2.68 -14.22
N GLU A 679 33.35 3.62 -13.73
CA GLU A 679 34.30 4.39 -14.57
C GLU A 679 35.24 3.46 -15.36
N ALA A 680 35.73 2.38 -14.73
CA ALA A 680 36.61 1.43 -15.37
C ALA A 680 35.89 0.55 -16.42
N VAL A 681 34.68 0.08 -16.11
CA VAL A 681 33.85 -0.71 -17.03
C VAL A 681 33.43 0.13 -18.24
N ARG A 682 33.22 1.44 -18.07
CA ARG A 682 32.93 2.37 -19.17
C ARG A 682 34.03 2.49 -20.21
N GLU A 683 35.27 2.14 -19.90
CA GLU A 683 36.37 2.11 -20.86
C GLU A 683 36.37 0.85 -21.75
N VAL A 684 35.53 -0.15 -21.44
CA VAL A 684 35.36 -1.35 -22.28
C VAL A 684 34.67 -0.93 -23.60
N PRO A 685 35.22 -1.26 -24.79
CA PRO A 685 34.74 -0.71 -26.06
C PRO A 685 33.24 -0.85 -26.32
N ALA A 686 32.65 -2.02 -26.04
CA ALA A 686 31.22 -2.24 -26.26
C ALA A 686 30.33 -1.37 -25.35
N VAL A 687 30.79 -1.10 -24.13
CA VAL A 687 30.11 -0.23 -23.16
C VAL A 687 30.30 1.24 -23.55
N ALA A 688 31.51 1.63 -23.96
CA ALA A 688 31.83 2.99 -24.42
C ALA A 688 31.04 3.38 -25.68
N ASP A 689 30.79 2.42 -26.58
CA ASP A 689 30.01 2.60 -27.80
C ASP A 689 28.49 2.58 -27.54
N GLY A 690 28.05 2.30 -26.29
CA GLY A 690 26.63 2.24 -25.91
C GLY A 690 25.91 0.95 -26.32
N ASN A 691 26.64 -0.10 -26.73
CA ASN A 691 26.04 -1.39 -27.10
C ASN A 691 25.69 -2.26 -25.89
N VAL A 692 26.27 -1.97 -24.72
CA VAL A 692 26.02 -2.66 -23.46
C VAL A 692 25.79 -1.61 -22.38
N LEU A 693 24.67 -1.70 -21.69
CA LEU A 693 24.31 -0.76 -20.62
C LEU A 693 25.00 -1.14 -19.30
N VAL A 694 25.19 -0.17 -18.42
CA VAL A 694 25.70 -0.36 -17.06
C VAL A 694 24.60 -0.08 -16.05
N SER A 695 24.26 -1.05 -15.21
CA SER A 695 23.35 -0.86 -14.08
C SER A 695 24.12 -0.77 -12.76
N VAL A 696 23.56 -0.05 -11.79
CA VAL A 696 24.03 -0.04 -10.41
C VAL A 696 22.98 -0.71 -9.49
N ASP A 697 23.37 -1.76 -8.78
CA ASP A 697 22.55 -2.43 -7.75
C ASP A 697 22.71 -1.68 -6.42
N THR A 698 21.79 -0.76 -6.15
CA THR A 698 21.76 0.02 -4.92
C THR A 698 20.36 0.49 -4.55
N ARG A 699 20.13 0.60 -3.25
CA ARG A 699 18.93 1.14 -2.62
C ARG A 699 19.13 2.53 -2.03
N LYS A 700 20.33 3.09 -2.16
CA LYS A 700 20.72 4.34 -1.49
C LYS A 700 20.75 5.48 -2.51
N PRO A 701 19.92 6.52 -2.37
CA PRO A 701 19.84 7.61 -3.35
C PRO A 701 21.21 8.25 -3.64
N ALA A 702 22.02 8.50 -2.61
CA ALA A 702 23.35 9.09 -2.77
C ALA A 702 24.33 8.19 -3.57
N VAL A 703 24.17 6.87 -3.49
CA VAL A 703 24.99 5.92 -4.27
C VAL A 703 24.52 5.92 -5.72
N ALA A 704 23.20 5.92 -5.95
CA ALA A 704 22.61 6.00 -7.28
C ALA A 704 23.02 7.29 -8.00
N GLU A 705 22.92 8.45 -7.36
CA GLU A 705 23.38 9.75 -7.88
C GLU A 705 24.86 9.68 -8.31
N ALA A 706 25.74 9.23 -7.42
CA ALA A 706 27.17 9.14 -7.71
C ALA A 706 27.49 8.12 -8.82
N ALA A 707 26.75 7.02 -8.89
CA ALA A 707 26.90 6.01 -9.93
C ALA A 707 26.45 6.53 -11.30
N LEU A 708 25.32 7.23 -11.37
CA LEU A 708 24.86 7.90 -12.59
C LEU A 708 25.89 8.94 -13.07
N GLU A 709 26.44 9.77 -12.17
CA GLU A 709 27.52 10.71 -12.50
C GLU A 709 28.79 10.01 -13.03
N ALA A 710 29.09 8.82 -12.52
CA ALA A 710 30.18 7.97 -13.00
C ALA A 710 29.89 7.30 -14.36
N GLY A 711 28.65 7.41 -14.83
CA GLY A 711 28.14 6.77 -16.03
C GLY A 711 27.49 5.43 -15.74
N ALA A 712 26.55 5.30 -14.82
CA ALA A 712 25.55 4.23 -14.88
C ALA A 712 24.43 4.65 -15.85
N ASP A 713 23.81 3.69 -16.53
CA ASP A 713 22.63 3.86 -17.39
C ASP A 713 21.33 3.49 -16.68
N VAL A 714 21.36 2.54 -15.73
CA VAL A 714 20.17 1.94 -15.12
C VAL A 714 20.32 1.84 -13.60
N ILE A 715 19.28 2.20 -12.85
CA ILE A 715 19.24 1.95 -11.39
C ILE A 715 18.55 0.61 -11.13
N ASN A 716 19.16 -0.27 -10.35
CA ASN A 716 18.53 -1.50 -9.87
C ASN A 716 18.23 -1.37 -8.38
N ASP A 717 17.01 -0.93 -8.04
CA ASP A 717 16.56 -0.77 -6.66
C ASP A 717 15.75 -1.97 -6.19
N VAL A 718 16.44 -2.87 -5.49
CA VAL A 718 15.86 -4.07 -4.90
C VAL A 718 14.83 -3.78 -3.79
N THR A 719 14.67 -2.55 -3.32
CA THR A 719 13.59 -2.20 -2.38
C THR A 719 12.31 -1.79 -3.10
N GLY A 720 12.36 -1.57 -4.42
CA GLY A 720 11.22 -1.15 -5.21
C GLY A 720 10.82 0.29 -4.95
N LEU A 721 11.80 1.21 -4.85
CA LEU A 721 11.60 2.64 -4.64
C LEU A 721 10.89 2.95 -3.31
N GLU A 722 11.23 2.26 -2.22
CA GLU A 722 10.70 2.60 -0.89
C GLU A 722 11.14 3.98 -0.44
N ASP A 723 12.38 4.34 -0.74
CA ASP A 723 12.94 5.64 -0.41
C ASP A 723 12.39 6.70 -1.38
N PRO A 724 11.61 7.69 -0.91
CA PRO A 724 11.09 8.74 -1.78
C PRO A 724 12.18 9.60 -2.41
N ARG A 725 13.38 9.69 -1.81
CA ARG A 725 14.54 10.33 -2.45
C ARG A 725 15.03 9.55 -3.67
N MET A 726 14.92 8.22 -3.67
CA MET A 726 15.31 7.42 -4.83
C MET A 726 14.40 7.71 -6.02
N ARG A 727 13.10 7.95 -5.77
CA ARG A 727 12.14 8.32 -6.83
C ARG A 727 12.54 9.64 -7.50
N GLU A 728 12.93 10.63 -6.71
CA GLU A 728 13.43 11.92 -7.23
C GLU A 728 14.70 11.74 -8.06
N VAL A 729 15.65 10.93 -7.59
CA VAL A 729 16.89 10.65 -8.33
C VAL A 729 16.60 10.04 -9.69
N VAL A 730 15.69 9.06 -9.75
CA VAL A 730 15.31 8.41 -11.00
C VAL A 730 14.57 9.38 -11.92
N ALA A 731 13.61 10.15 -11.40
CA ALA A 731 12.85 11.13 -12.17
C ALA A 731 13.76 12.23 -12.76
N ASP A 732 14.68 12.78 -11.94
CA ASP A 732 15.63 13.80 -12.36
C ASP A 732 16.65 13.28 -13.40
N ALA A 733 17.06 12.01 -13.25
CA ALA A 733 18.04 11.37 -14.14
C ALA A 733 17.42 10.85 -15.44
N GLU A 734 16.09 10.70 -15.47
CA GLU A 734 15.36 10.19 -16.64
C GLU A 734 15.82 8.79 -17.10
N CYS A 735 16.36 7.98 -16.19
CA CYS A 735 16.97 6.69 -16.49
C CYS A 735 16.01 5.50 -16.23
N PRO A 736 16.21 4.35 -16.89
CA PRO A 736 15.51 3.12 -16.51
C PRO A 736 15.78 2.71 -15.06
N VAL A 737 14.76 2.12 -14.43
CA VAL A 737 14.85 1.64 -13.06
C VAL A 737 14.21 0.26 -12.89
N VAL A 738 14.87 -0.63 -12.16
CA VAL A 738 14.29 -1.89 -11.71
C VAL A 738 13.57 -1.67 -10.38
N VAL A 739 12.28 -2.01 -10.34
CA VAL A 739 11.40 -1.97 -9.16
C VAL A 739 11.08 -3.40 -8.77
N MET A 740 11.73 -3.89 -7.71
CA MET A 740 11.53 -5.26 -7.24
C MET A 740 10.50 -5.34 -6.12
N HIS A 741 9.72 -6.43 -6.09
CA HIS A 741 9.01 -6.84 -4.88
C HIS A 741 9.97 -7.54 -3.90
N SER A 742 10.38 -6.83 -2.85
CA SER A 742 11.09 -7.39 -1.70
C SER A 742 10.24 -7.36 -0.44
N VAL A 743 10.37 -8.39 0.40
CA VAL A 743 9.82 -8.34 1.77
C VAL A 743 10.81 -7.64 2.69
N ASP A 744 12.06 -8.11 2.65
CA ASP A 744 13.20 -7.51 3.33
C ASP A 744 14.39 -7.38 2.37
N ALA A 745 15.15 -6.30 2.55
CA ALA A 745 16.45 -6.11 1.92
C ALA A 745 17.44 -5.61 3.00
N PRO A 746 18.48 -6.38 3.37
CA PRO A 746 18.78 -7.75 2.94
C PRO A 746 17.72 -8.77 3.38
N VAL A 747 17.70 -9.94 2.75
CA VAL A 747 16.72 -11.00 3.06
C VAL A 747 16.83 -11.46 4.51
N ASP A 748 15.73 -11.38 5.26
CA ASP A 748 15.61 -12.01 6.57
C ASP A 748 15.09 -13.45 6.40
N PRO A 749 15.87 -14.49 6.78
CA PRO A 749 15.43 -15.88 6.70
C PRO A 749 14.44 -16.28 7.81
N GLU A 750 14.26 -15.48 8.86
CA GLU A 750 13.28 -15.72 9.92
C GLU A 750 11.89 -15.17 9.56
N ASN A 751 11.82 -14.24 8.61
CA ASN A 751 10.55 -13.72 8.10
C ASN A 751 9.86 -14.76 7.19
N ASP A 752 8.62 -15.13 7.55
CA ASP A 752 7.78 -16.10 6.81
C ASP A 752 6.46 -15.44 6.39
N PRO A 753 6.48 -14.55 5.38
CA PRO A 753 5.30 -13.85 4.94
C PRO A 753 4.28 -14.81 4.32
N GLU A 754 3.00 -14.63 4.64
CA GLU A 754 1.91 -15.41 4.06
C GLU A 754 1.30 -14.71 2.84
N TYR A 755 1.08 -15.46 1.76
CA TYR A 755 0.37 -15.03 0.55
C TYR A 755 -0.87 -15.92 0.33
N ASP A 756 -1.95 -15.35 -0.24
CA ASP A 756 -3.09 -16.15 -0.71
C ASP A 756 -2.83 -16.71 -2.11
N ASP A 757 -2.37 -15.83 -3.00
CA ASP A 757 -1.84 -16.15 -4.32
C ASP A 757 -0.63 -15.23 -4.54
N VAL A 758 0.58 -15.78 -4.36
CA VAL A 758 1.83 -15.01 -4.42
C VAL A 758 1.95 -14.18 -5.71
N VAL A 759 1.41 -14.62 -6.84
CA VAL A 759 1.50 -13.86 -8.10
C VAL A 759 0.55 -12.67 -8.06
N ALA A 760 -0.70 -12.89 -7.64
CA ALA A 760 -1.68 -11.82 -7.55
C ALA A 760 -1.29 -10.77 -6.49
N ASP A 761 -0.78 -11.22 -5.36
CA ASP A 761 -0.35 -10.37 -4.25
C ASP A 761 0.89 -9.55 -4.64
N VAL A 762 1.89 -10.15 -5.29
CA VAL A 762 3.07 -9.43 -5.80
C VAL A 762 2.70 -8.42 -6.89
N ILE A 763 1.75 -8.75 -7.78
CA ILE A 763 1.23 -7.79 -8.78
C ILE A 763 0.55 -6.61 -8.10
N ALA A 764 -0.25 -6.85 -7.06
CA ALA A 764 -0.92 -5.79 -6.31
C ALA A 764 0.09 -4.85 -5.63
N ASP A 765 1.09 -5.41 -4.96
CA ASP A 765 2.15 -4.65 -4.29
C ASP A 765 3.00 -3.84 -5.29
N LEU A 766 3.38 -4.43 -6.43
CA LEU A 766 4.10 -3.71 -7.48
C LEU A 766 3.25 -2.61 -8.12
N ARG A 767 1.94 -2.82 -8.29
CA ARG A 767 1.03 -1.77 -8.79
C ARG A 767 1.02 -0.55 -7.89
N GLU A 768 1.09 -0.73 -6.57
CA GLU A 768 1.22 0.36 -5.59
C GLU A 768 2.56 1.10 -5.73
N ARG A 769 3.67 0.38 -5.98
CA ARG A 769 4.97 1.02 -6.25
C ARG A 769 4.98 1.80 -7.55
N LEU A 770 4.36 1.28 -8.59
CA LEU A 770 4.23 1.98 -9.87
C LEU A 770 3.42 3.26 -9.73
N ALA A 771 2.31 3.26 -8.98
CA ALA A 771 1.55 4.48 -8.73
C ALA A 771 2.39 5.58 -8.05
N LEU A 772 3.24 5.20 -7.08
CA LEU A 772 4.15 6.15 -6.43
C LEU A 772 5.28 6.63 -7.35
N ALA A 773 5.73 5.79 -8.29
CA ALA A 773 6.72 6.16 -9.29
C ALA A 773 6.14 7.15 -10.33
N GLU A 774 4.94 6.87 -10.84
CA GLU A 774 4.22 7.72 -11.80
C GLU A 774 4.01 9.13 -11.22
N VAL A 775 3.50 9.24 -9.99
CA VAL A 775 3.29 10.55 -9.34
C VAL A 775 4.61 11.27 -9.02
N ALA A 776 5.73 10.55 -8.93
CA ALA A 776 7.05 11.16 -8.79
C ALA A 776 7.65 11.64 -10.12
N GLY A 777 6.96 11.43 -11.25
CA GLY A 777 7.43 11.78 -12.60
C GLY A 777 8.28 10.71 -13.28
N ILE A 778 8.19 9.45 -12.83
CA ILE A 778 8.86 8.33 -13.49
C ILE A 778 7.88 7.67 -14.46
N ASP A 779 8.14 7.85 -15.75
CA ASP A 779 7.33 7.25 -16.80
C ASP A 779 7.37 5.72 -16.76
N ARG A 780 6.23 5.10 -17.05
CA ARG A 780 6.03 3.65 -16.92
C ARG A 780 6.92 2.82 -17.85
N ASP A 781 7.32 3.37 -18.99
CA ASP A 781 8.22 2.76 -19.97
C ASP A 781 9.69 2.72 -19.51
N ARG A 782 10.05 3.53 -18.50
CA ARG A 782 11.35 3.49 -17.83
C ARG A 782 11.39 2.49 -16.66
N VAL A 783 10.25 1.93 -16.25
CA VAL A 783 10.20 1.01 -15.11
C VAL A 783 10.24 -0.44 -15.58
N ILE A 784 11.16 -1.23 -15.01
CA ILE A 784 11.25 -2.68 -15.15
C ILE A 784 10.80 -3.30 -13.83
N VAL A 785 9.86 -4.23 -13.84
CA VAL A 785 9.35 -4.88 -12.62
C VAL A 785 10.04 -6.23 -12.36
N ASP A 786 10.45 -6.49 -11.12
CA ASP A 786 11.00 -7.79 -10.71
C ASP A 786 10.08 -8.44 -9.65
N PRO A 787 9.52 -9.65 -9.90
CA PRO A 787 8.72 -10.39 -8.92
C PRO A 787 9.46 -10.79 -7.63
N GLY A 788 10.78 -10.65 -7.60
CA GLY A 788 11.62 -10.83 -6.42
C GLY A 788 11.77 -12.29 -6.01
N LEU A 789 12.18 -13.16 -6.94
CA LEU A 789 12.43 -14.58 -6.64
C LEU A 789 13.51 -14.72 -5.55
N GLY A 790 13.19 -15.45 -4.50
CA GLY A 790 14.04 -15.69 -3.33
C GLY A 790 14.09 -14.54 -2.32
N PHE A 791 13.13 -13.60 -2.37
CA PHE A 791 12.96 -12.54 -1.38
C PHE A 791 11.63 -12.72 -0.65
N GLY A 792 11.68 -13.39 0.52
CA GLY A 792 10.53 -13.68 1.40
C GLY A 792 9.43 -14.49 0.71
N LYS A 793 9.81 -15.63 0.12
CA LYS A 793 8.91 -16.55 -0.60
C LYS A 793 9.40 -17.98 -0.41
N SER A 794 8.49 -18.90 -0.16
CA SER A 794 8.76 -20.33 -0.10
C SER A 794 9.20 -20.88 -1.47
N ALA A 795 9.83 -22.06 -1.48
CA ALA A 795 10.25 -22.67 -2.74
C ALA A 795 9.08 -22.89 -3.72
N GLY A 796 7.90 -23.28 -3.21
CA GLY A 796 6.69 -23.47 -4.00
C GLY A 796 6.25 -22.17 -4.67
N GLU A 797 6.14 -21.09 -3.89
CA GLU A 797 5.76 -19.76 -4.38
C GLU A 797 6.75 -19.22 -5.42
N ASN A 798 8.05 -19.43 -5.24
CA ASN A 798 9.04 -19.04 -6.25
C ASN A 798 8.85 -19.79 -7.58
N PHE A 799 8.47 -21.07 -7.54
CA PHE A 799 8.12 -21.81 -8.75
C PHE A 799 6.77 -21.38 -9.32
N GLU A 800 5.84 -20.86 -8.52
CA GLU A 800 4.61 -20.24 -9.03
C GLU A 800 4.89 -18.92 -9.74
N LEU A 801 5.82 -18.10 -9.25
CA LEU A 801 6.23 -16.86 -9.93
C LEU A 801 6.91 -17.16 -11.25
N LEU A 802 7.92 -18.04 -11.27
CA LEU A 802 8.52 -18.55 -12.52
C LEU A 802 7.45 -19.23 -13.42
N GLY A 803 6.45 -19.79 -12.74
CA GLY A 803 5.22 -20.38 -13.23
C GLY A 803 4.42 -19.52 -14.20
N ARG A 804 4.33 -18.22 -13.87
CA ARG A 804 3.24 -17.31 -14.26
C ARG A 804 3.77 -15.91 -14.56
N ILE A 805 4.97 -15.82 -15.13
CA ILE A 805 5.63 -14.55 -15.49
C ILE A 805 4.75 -13.72 -16.42
N ASP A 806 4.03 -14.37 -17.33
CA ASP A 806 3.12 -13.74 -18.28
C ASP A 806 2.01 -12.92 -17.60
N GLU A 807 1.63 -13.25 -16.37
CA GLU A 807 0.64 -12.49 -15.59
C GLU A 807 1.14 -11.09 -15.22
N PHE A 808 2.45 -10.87 -15.09
CA PHE A 808 3.06 -9.57 -14.76
C PHE A 808 2.95 -8.55 -15.89
N THR A 809 2.66 -8.97 -17.13
CA THR A 809 2.35 -8.06 -18.23
C THR A 809 1.11 -7.18 -17.94
N ALA A 810 0.29 -7.56 -16.95
CA ALA A 810 -0.78 -6.73 -16.42
C ALA A 810 -0.31 -5.38 -15.86
N LEU A 811 0.97 -5.29 -15.48
CA LEU A 811 1.61 -4.08 -15.00
C LEU A 811 2.09 -3.18 -16.14
N GLY A 812 2.02 -3.60 -17.41
CA GLY A 812 2.43 -2.75 -18.54
C GLY A 812 3.89 -2.28 -18.50
N CYS A 813 4.77 -3.05 -17.84
CA CYS A 813 6.19 -2.80 -17.69
C CYS A 813 6.98 -4.05 -18.14
N PRO A 814 8.22 -3.91 -18.66
CA PRO A 814 9.12 -5.04 -18.84
C PRO A 814 9.34 -5.81 -17.53
N VAL A 815 9.51 -7.12 -17.61
CA VAL A 815 9.66 -8.02 -16.46
C VAL A 815 11.08 -8.57 -16.37
N LEU A 816 11.76 -8.30 -15.25
CA LEU A 816 13.06 -8.87 -14.91
C LEU A 816 12.91 -10.09 -13.98
N VAL A 817 13.69 -11.14 -14.22
CA VAL A 817 13.69 -12.35 -13.39
C VAL A 817 15.08 -12.65 -12.82
N GLY A 818 15.30 -12.25 -11.56
CA GLY A 818 16.51 -12.56 -10.79
C GLY A 818 16.49 -13.94 -10.14
N HIS A 819 16.86 -14.99 -10.88
CA HIS A 819 16.72 -16.40 -10.42
C HIS A 819 18.05 -17.15 -10.19
N SER A 820 19.19 -16.50 -10.44
CA SER A 820 20.50 -17.16 -10.44
C SER A 820 20.97 -17.63 -9.06
N TYR A 821 21.42 -18.89 -8.99
CA TYR A 821 21.96 -19.55 -7.78
C TYR A 821 21.09 -19.55 -6.52
N LYS A 822 19.78 -19.38 -6.69
CA LYS A 822 18.82 -19.32 -5.58
C LYS A 822 18.61 -20.69 -4.93
N SER A 823 18.22 -20.71 -3.65
CA SER A 823 18.02 -21.94 -2.86
C SER A 823 16.73 -22.70 -3.20
N LEU A 824 15.77 -22.08 -3.90
CA LEU A 824 14.51 -22.74 -4.31
C LEU A 824 14.75 -24.08 -5.05
N TYR A 825 15.87 -24.20 -5.77
CA TYR A 825 16.19 -25.39 -6.57
C TYR A 825 16.45 -26.64 -5.71
N ASP A 826 16.74 -26.46 -4.42
CA ASP A 826 16.86 -27.55 -3.47
C ASP A 826 15.54 -28.36 -3.40
N ALA A 827 14.38 -27.73 -3.62
CA ALA A 827 13.07 -28.38 -3.63
C ALA A 827 12.86 -29.36 -4.80
N VAL A 828 13.63 -29.25 -5.88
CA VAL A 828 13.66 -30.19 -7.00
C VAL A 828 14.90 -31.10 -6.99
N GLY A 829 15.65 -31.09 -5.87
CA GLY A 829 16.80 -31.95 -5.67
C GLY A 829 18.10 -31.47 -6.33
N LEU A 830 18.16 -30.19 -6.73
CA LEU A 830 19.35 -29.57 -7.32
C LEU A 830 20.03 -28.70 -6.25
N GLY A 831 21.04 -29.28 -5.59
CA GLY A 831 21.78 -28.63 -4.52
C GLY A 831 22.80 -27.61 -5.04
N PRO A 832 23.62 -27.01 -4.15
CA PRO A 832 24.55 -25.92 -4.49
C PRO A 832 25.48 -26.19 -5.69
N GLU A 833 25.92 -27.44 -5.88
CA GLU A 833 26.81 -27.84 -6.99
C GLU A 833 26.10 -27.87 -8.36
N ASP A 834 24.77 -27.99 -8.38
CA ASP A 834 23.96 -28.12 -9.60
C ASP A 834 23.22 -26.82 -9.96
N ARG A 835 23.41 -25.74 -9.18
CA ARG A 835 22.63 -24.50 -9.31
C ARG A 835 22.89 -23.75 -10.62
N GLU A 836 24.07 -23.91 -11.22
CA GLU A 836 24.35 -23.40 -12.57
C GLU A 836 23.36 -24.00 -13.58
N HIS A 837 23.28 -25.34 -13.66
CA HIS A 837 22.36 -26.03 -14.55
C HIS A 837 20.89 -25.70 -14.25
N ALA A 838 20.53 -25.59 -12.97
CA ALA A 838 19.19 -25.19 -12.55
C ALA A 838 18.84 -23.76 -13.01
N THR A 839 19.80 -22.84 -12.93
CA THR A 839 19.67 -21.45 -13.38
C THR A 839 19.43 -21.42 -14.89
N VAL A 840 20.25 -22.13 -15.68
CA VAL A 840 20.10 -22.18 -17.15
C VAL A 840 18.73 -22.75 -17.55
N ALA A 841 18.27 -23.80 -16.87
CA ALA A 841 16.94 -24.36 -17.12
C ALA A 841 15.82 -23.35 -16.78
N ALA A 842 15.96 -22.61 -15.66
CA ALA A 842 15.01 -21.58 -15.27
C ALA A 842 15.04 -20.36 -16.22
N THR A 843 16.20 -19.98 -16.76
CA THR A 843 16.32 -18.94 -17.81
C THR A 843 15.50 -19.32 -19.04
N ALA A 844 15.59 -20.56 -19.52
CA ALA A 844 14.79 -21.01 -20.66
C ALA A 844 13.28 -20.91 -20.39
N VAL A 845 12.85 -21.29 -19.17
CA VAL A 845 11.44 -21.18 -18.75
C VAL A 845 11.02 -19.71 -18.64
N ALA A 846 11.87 -18.85 -18.07
CA ALA A 846 11.57 -17.43 -17.93
C ALA A 846 11.43 -16.73 -19.29
N ALA A 847 12.37 -16.96 -20.19
CA ALA A 847 12.34 -16.41 -21.55
C ALA A 847 11.12 -16.92 -22.35
N GLU A 848 10.79 -18.22 -22.27
CA GLU A 848 9.60 -18.78 -22.93
C GLU A 848 8.30 -18.11 -22.44
N ARG A 849 8.26 -17.73 -21.16
CA ARG A 849 7.08 -17.16 -20.50
C ARG A 849 7.03 -15.65 -20.51
N GLY A 850 7.89 -15.01 -21.31
CA GLY A 850 7.86 -13.58 -21.56
C GLY A 850 8.59 -12.74 -20.51
N ALA A 851 9.65 -13.27 -19.89
CA ALA A 851 10.61 -12.40 -19.20
C ALA A 851 11.35 -11.54 -20.22
N ASP A 852 11.37 -10.23 -20.02
CA ASP A 852 12.08 -9.26 -20.87
C ASP A 852 13.55 -9.15 -20.46
N VAL A 853 13.88 -9.41 -19.19
CA VAL A 853 15.27 -9.43 -18.69
C VAL A 853 15.50 -10.65 -17.78
N VAL A 854 16.64 -11.32 -17.94
CA VAL A 854 17.13 -12.31 -16.97
C VAL A 854 18.41 -11.83 -16.31
N ARG A 855 18.43 -11.82 -14.96
CA ARG A 855 19.60 -11.38 -14.17
C ARG A 855 20.38 -12.58 -13.64
N VAL A 856 21.62 -12.75 -14.11
CA VAL A 856 22.40 -14.00 -13.96
C VAL A 856 23.89 -13.77 -13.70
N HIS A 857 24.55 -14.77 -13.09
CA HIS A 857 26.00 -14.77 -12.89
C HIS A 857 26.75 -15.31 -14.14
N ASP A 858 26.31 -16.45 -14.69
CA ASP A 858 26.98 -17.13 -15.81
C ASP A 858 26.39 -16.69 -17.16
N VAL A 859 26.89 -15.59 -17.72
CA VAL A 859 26.31 -14.96 -18.92
C VAL A 859 26.28 -15.90 -20.12
N ALA A 860 27.37 -16.63 -20.42
CA ALA A 860 27.47 -17.40 -21.66
C ALA A 860 26.44 -18.54 -21.72
N GLU A 861 26.26 -19.26 -20.63
CA GLU A 861 25.34 -20.38 -20.52
C GLU A 861 23.88 -19.93 -20.59
N ASN A 862 23.56 -18.79 -19.95
CA ASN A 862 22.20 -18.25 -19.96
C ASN A 862 21.87 -17.53 -21.27
N ARG A 863 22.84 -16.86 -21.92
CA ARG A 863 22.67 -16.33 -23.29
C ARG A 863 22.34 -17.46 -24.28
N ALA A 864 23.03 -18.60 -24.16
CA ALA A 864 22.71 -19.76 -24.99
C ALA A 864 21.29 -20.28 -24.78
N ALA A 865 20.76 -20.24 -23.55
CA ALA A 865 19.37 -20.61 -23.27
C ALA A 865 18.38 -19.61 -23.90
N VAL A 866 18.63 -18.31 -23.76
CA VAL A 866 17.85 -17.24 -24.39
C VAL A 866 17.83 -17.39 -25.91
N ASP A 867 19.00 -17.57 -26.55
CA ASP A 867 19.13 -17.71 -28.01
C ASP A 867 18.34 -18.91 -28.54
N VAL A 868 18.34 -20.03 -27.81
CA VAL A 868 17.58 -21.23 -28.18
C VAL A 868 16.08 -20.97 -28.13
N VAL A 869 15.59 -20.24 -27.11
CA VAL A 869 14.18 -19.86 -27.01
C VAL A 869 13.81 -18.90 -28.13
N ALA A 870 14.61 -17.86 -28.37
CA ALA A 870 14.39 -16.91 -29.45
C ALA A 870 14.29 -17.60 -30.83
N ALA A 871 15.24 -18.48 -31.14
CA ALA A 871 15.24 -19.25 -32.39
C ALA A 871 14.07 -20.25 -32.50
N ALA A 872 13.52 -20.72 -31.37
CA ALA A 872 12.35 -21.58 -31.36
C ALA A 872 11.05 -20.79 -31.60
N THR A 873 10.98 -19.56 -31.09
CA THR A 873 9.84 -18.65 -31.23
C THR A 873 9.77 -18.03 -32.62
N ASP A 874 10.92 -17.63 -33.18
CA ASP A 874 11.06 -17.12 -34.55
C ASP A 874 12.14 -17.91 -35.34
N PRO A 875 11.74 -19.00 -36.04
CA PRO A 875 12.67 -19.83 -36.80
C PRO A 875 13.37 -19.12 -37.98
N GLU A 876 12.90 -17.93 -38.38
CA GLU A 876 13.49 -17.15 -39.48
C GLU A 876 14.51 -16.11 -38.97
N HIS A 877 14.63 -15.91 -37.64
CA HIS A 877 15.49 -14.92 -36.98
C HIS A 877 17.01 -15.17 -37.08
N GLY A 878 17.44 -16.24 -37.77
CA GLY A 878 18.84 -16.67 -37.85
C GLY A 878 19.37 -16.98 -39.26
N GLU A 879 18.66 -16.58 -40.32
CA GLU A 879 19.15 -16.68 -41.72
C GLU A 879 20.01 -15.49 -42.17
#